data_AF-A0A1V2A482-F1
#
_entry.id   AF-A0A1V2A482-F1
#
_cell.length_a   1.000
_cell.length_b   1.000
_cell.length_c   1.000
_cell.angle_alpha   90.00
_cell.angle_beta   90.00
_cell.angle_gamma   90.00
#
_symmetry.space_group_name_H-M   'P 1'
#
loop_
_entity.id
_entity.type
_entity.pdbx_description
1 polymer ?
#
loop_
_entity_poly.entity_id
_entity_poly.type
_entity_poly.pdbx_seq_one_letter_code
_entity_poly.pdbx_strand_id
1 'polypeptide(L)'
;MRKIIGSLVAFLLIFTFVFQVSAQTFRDISNHWAKTEIEELIEEGVIQGFNDGTFRPNAQVTRGQFLAYLVRALDLPAGTSAFPDVPRGSLLYSEIAAAKKAGLILGNSDGLSLISEPITRADVAVMLDRAMQLKGEYMERSSLTYTDSLTIGKYAYRAVERMTHYGLINGTADNTFQPTKIATRGESAVFVHRLMTKLDLLGFTKNPVTLPKPASNQEVVLRINDYQYVKVRMNTRGVPLSYMKQTSSKNPLSTDHHYYYHMGRASKPFGYMRVTLRKLDNGDTFVFTKFVHNGDNTYSASVSLPFEQSTSYSLAKYNAFGTVKQTFSSTYGYDKTTHPTGILSVKRGSTVTNEMMMGKNYISVNRQTTYSNGQKSVLREFIKELESYNVTTDPSKKTVTAKMNVSVRGKAISESWALVSEKKLFESVDNRNRWFERTIKEYGFINNWLTADGAYTKLPWSIEPGYKMGYGRNITRLQGGVYLSAYNGNKERYYRDLVVNALADLNVFSNGAIAKGQTPVFKTEYTSAGLKKSYGTTAPYIDTRLNENAALFLKNASESLSIPELATANLRYADFLVQQKTTGNIIPITATSYLIADYYAPGSKKTHVSLNHALGEMRFLLETYKQTGETKYLKTARELKAGIEKLYPKWVRPNGDLWYQVNGSLVFAGDDYDTLTLADLLMSQNAFAENGIPRSEIFDKMIVSKTKYAVKNKVKISAQISLLLQEQGFGNLIKGTSAASSTSNQFNPDDLPKDTLDLLAQ
;
A
#
# COMPACT_ATOMS: atom_id res chain seq x y z
N MET A 1 -40.60 -17.58 -53.79
CA MET A 1 -39.18 -17.52 -54.21
C MET A 1 -38.33 -18.15 -53.09
N ARG A 2 -37.57 -19.21 -53.44
CA ARG A 2 -36.34 -19.81 -52.84
C ARG A 2 -35.86 -19.19 -51.49
N LYS A 3 -35.42 -19.89 -50.43
CA LYS A 3 -35.01 -21.29 -50.11
C LYS A 3 -34.72 -21.37 -48.57
N ILE A 4 -35.08 -22.49 -47.91
CA ILE A 4 -34.26 -23.35 -46.99
C ILE A 4 -33.80 -22.77 -45.63
N ILE A 5 -34.35 -23.21 -44.47
CA ILE A 5 -33.93 -24.32 -43.54
C ILE A 5 -32.67 -24.01 -42.68
N GLY A 6 -32.77 -24.22 -41.36
CA GLY A 6 -31.78 -25.08 -40.66
C GLY A 6 -31.04 -24.53 -39.43
N SER A 7 -31.46 -25.01 -38.25
CA SER A 7 -30.66 -25.56 -37.13
C SER A 7 -29.64 -24.74 -36.33
N LEU A 8 -29.85 -24.82 -35.00
CA LEU A 8 -28.88 -25.05 -33.91
C LEU A 8 -27.42 -25.30 -34.34
N VAL A 9 -26.47 -24.60 -33.70
CA VAL A 9 -25.43 -25.12 -32.79
C VAL A 9 -24.53 -23.96 -32.33
N ALA A 10 -24.17 -24.04 -31.04
CA ALA A 10 -23.26 -23.22 -30.25
C ALA A 10 -22.06 -22.56 -30.96
N PHE A 11 -21.68 -21.35 -30.53
CA PHE A 11 -20.40 -21.15 -29.86
C PHE A 11 -20.39 -19.86 -29.00
N LEU A 12 -20.01 -20.05 -27.75
CA LEU A 12 -19.42 -19.06 -26.84
C LEU A 12 -18.52 -18.05 -27.58
N LEU A 13 -18.71 -16.76 -27.34
CA LEU A 13 -17.58 -15.82 -27.26
C LEU A 13 -17.75 -14.99 -26.00
N ILE A 14 -17.30 -15.61 -24.91
CA ILE A 14 -16.86 -14.93 -23.70
C ILE A 14 -15.78 -13.95 -24.16
N PHE A 15 -16.02 -12.64 -24.05
CA PHE A 15 -14.94 -11.67 -24.05
C PHE A 15 -14.16 -11.85 -22.74
N THR A 16 -13.31 -12.88 -22.70
CA THR A 16 -12.19 -12.94 -21.78
C THR A 16 -11.26 -11.81 -22.20
N PHE A 17 -11.33 -10.67 -21.53
CA PHE A 17 -10.16 -9.83 -21.41
C PHE A 17 -9.16 -10.59 -20.53
N VAL A 18 -8.43 -11.51 -21.18
CA VAL A 18 -7.15 -11.95 -20.66
C VAL A 18 -6.29 -10.70 -20.71
N PHE A 19 -6.08 -10.04 -19.57
CA PHE A 19 -4.94 -9.14 -19.43
C PHE A 19 -3.71 -10.02 -19.56
N GLN A 20 -3.25 -10.24 -20.79
CA GLN A 20 -1.86 -10.60 -20.98
C GLN A 20 -1.08 -9.44 -20.38
N VAL A 21 -0.27 -9.76 -19.37
CA VAL A 21 0.89 -8.93 -19.01
C VAL A 21 1.77 -8.93 -20.25
N SER A 22 1.46 -8.06 -21.19
CA SER A 22 2.28 -7.86 -22.37
C SER A 22 3.57 -7.28 -21.86
N ALA A 23 4.68 -7.97 -22.13
CA ALA A 23 5.96 -7.29 -22.24
C ALA A 23 5.72 -6.00 -23.04
N GLN A 24 6.16 -4.85 -22.52
CA GLN A 24 5.96 -3.58 -23.21
C GLN A 24 6.79 -3.62 -24.49
N THR A 25 6.14 -3.94 -25.61
CA THR A 25 6.78 -4.00 -26.91
C THR A 25 6.82 -2.60 -27.50
N PHE A 26 8.01 -2.15 -27.92
CA PHE A 26 8.17 -0.82 -28.52
C PHE A 26 8.00 -0.92 -30.04
N ARG A 27 7.13 -0.07 -30.58
CA ARG A 27 6.79 -0.10 -32.02
C ARG A 27 7.97 0.18 -32.95
N ASP A 28 8.98 0.89 -32.46
CA ASP A 28 10.15 1.33 -33.23
C ASP A 28 11.36 0.39 -33.10
N ILE A 29 11.22 -0.74 -32.39
CA ILE A 29 12.26 -1.77 -32.30
C ILE A 29 11.84 -3.11 -32.93
N SER A 30 10.62 -3.23 -33.47
CA SER A 30 10.09 -4.51 -33.94
C SER A 30 10.97 -5.23 -34.95
N ASN A 31 11.67 -4.47 -35.82
CA ASN A 31 12.63 -4.96 -36.81
C ASN A 31 14.07 -4.46 -36.54
N HIS A 32 14.35 -3.95 -35.34
CA HIS A 32 15.67 -3.40 -35.00
C HIS A 32 16.62 -4.53 -34.57
N TRP A 33 17.87 -4.49 -35.02
CA TRP A 33 18.85 -5.56 -34.77
C TRP A 33 19.16 -5.79 -33.28
N ALA A 34 19.06 -4.74 -32.46
CA ALA A 34 19.25 -4.81 -31.00
C ALA A 34 17.96 -5.12 -30.21
N LYS A 35 16.89 -5.58 -30.86
CA LYS A 35 15.56 -5.75 -30.22
C LYS A 35 15.64 -6.62 -28.98
N THR A 36 16.23 -7.80 -29.09
CA THR A 36 16.28 -8.80 -28.01
C THR A 36 17.00 -8.23 -26.79
N GLU A 37 18.17 -7.61 -27.00
CA GLU A 37 18.95 -7.01 -25.92
C GLU A 37 18.23 -5.84 -25.27
N ILE A 38 17.48 -5.05 -26.06
CA ILE A 38 16.65 -3.96 -25.54
C ILE A 38 15.53 -4.52 -24.67
N GLU A 39 14.80 -5.54 -25.13
CA GLU A 39 13.68 -6.14 -24.41
C GLU A 39 14.16 -6.74 -23.07
N GLU A 40 15.25 -7.52 -23.07
CA GLU A 40 15.82 -8.11 -21.85
C GLU A 40 16.30 -7.04 -20.85
N LEU A 41 16.97 -5.99 -21.31
CA LEU A 41 17.43 -4.91 -20.42
C LEU A 41 16.28 -4.07 -19.86
N ILE A 42 15.14 -4.02 -20.53
CA ILE A 42 13.92 -3.37 -20.03
C ILE A 42 13.26 -4.24 -18.96
N GLU A 43 13.21 -5.56 -19.18
CA GLU A 43 12.71 -6.51 -18.18
C GLU A 43 13.56 -6.47 -16.89
N GLU A 44 14.88 -6.33 -17.01
CA GLU A 44 15.79 -6.15 -15.88
C GLU A 44 15.75 -4.72 -15.27
N GLY A 45 15.04 -3.77 -15.90
CA GLY A 45 14.91 -2.39 -15.45
C GLY A 45 16.20 -1.55 -15.57
N VAL A 46 17.11 -1.95 -16.46
CA VAL A 46 18.39 -1.26 -16.71
C VAL A 46 18.19 -0.07 -17.63
N ILE A 47 17.36 -0.23 -18.65
CA ILE A 47 16.96 0.81 -19.59
C ILE A 47 15.44 0.96 -19.59
N GLN A 48 14.95 2.09 -20.11
CA GLN A 48 13.52 2.38 -20.20
C GLN A 48 13.20 3.05 -21.55
N GLY A 49 11.99 2.80 -22.05
CA GLY A 49 11.43 3.53 -23.19
C GLY A 49 10.77 4.85 -22.78
N PHE A 50 10.09 5.46 -23.74
CA PHE A 50 9.36 6.70 -23.58
C PHE A 50 7.85 6.41 -23.39
N ASN A 51 7.14 7.34 -22.73
CA ASN A 51 5.71 7.21 -22.46
C ASN A 51 4.85 7.15 -23.74
N ASP A 52 5.41 7.53 -24.90
CA ASP A 52 4.79 7.46 -26.22
C ASP A 52 4.88 6.08 -26.90
N GLY A 53 5.35 5.06 -26.16
CA GLY A 53 5.50 3.68 -26.64
C GLY A 53 6.71 3.46 -27.56
N THR A 54 7.68 4.37 -27.58
CA THR A 54 8.93 4.25 -28.37
C THR A 54 10.16 4.01 -27.49
N PHE A 55 11.20 3.37 -28.03
CA PHE A 55 12.52 3.24 -27.38
C PHE A 55 13.56 4.22 -27.94
N ARG A 56 13.41 4.61 -29.20
CA ARG A 56 14.30 5.47 -30.01
C ARG A 56 15.72 4.90 -30.13
N PRO A 57 15.90 3.70 -30.70
CA PRO A 57 17.19 3.01 -30.70
C PRO A 57 18.30 3.78 -31.41
N ASN A 58 17.97 4.62 -32.40
CA ASN A 58 18.95 5.40 -33.17
C ASN A 58 19.31 6.76 -32.55
N ALA A 59 18.67 7.17 -31.44
CA ALA A 59 19.01 8.43 -30.79
C ALA A 59 20.36 8.35 -30.08
N GLN A 60 21.09 9.46 -30.06
CA GLN A 60 22.39 9.56 -29.38
C GLN A 60 22.24 9.42 -27.86
N VAL A 61 23.25 8.83 -27.23
CA VAL A 61 23.34 8.68 -25.77
C VAL A 61 24.33 9.67 -25.19
N THR A 62 23.97 10.29 -24.09
CA THR A 62 24.87 11.15 -23.30
C THR A 62 25.73 10.31 -22.35
N ARG A 63 26.88 10.85 -21.94
CA ARG A 63 27.76 10.23 -20.94
C ARG A 63 27.01 9.91 -19.65
N GLY A 64 26.12 10.80 -19.20
CA GLY A 64 25.32 10.60 -18.01
C GLY A 64 24.30 9.46 -18.13
N GLN A 65 23.63 9.35 -19.29
CA GLN A 65 22.69 8.25 -19.54
C GLN A 65 23.41 6.90 -19.59
N PHE A 66 24.57 6.81 -20.25
CA PHE A 66 25.33 5.56 -20.30
C PHE A 66 25.81 5.13 -18.89
N LEU A 67 26.28 6.08 -18.07
CA LEU A 67 26.63 5.82 -16.68
C LEU A 67 25.42 5.34 -15.87
N ALA A 68 24.23 5.91 -16.09
CA ALA A 68 23.00 5.45 -15.44
C ALA A 68 22.67 4.00 -15.81
N TYR A 69 22.88 3.60 -17.07
CA TYR A 69 22.72 2.20 -17.48
C TYR A 69 23.68 1.29 -16.73
N LEU A 70 24.98 1.65 -16.64
CA LEU A 70 25.96 0.85 -15.90
C LEU A 70 25.67 0.78 -14.41
N VAL A 71 25.23 1.89 -13.80
CA VAL A 71 24.87 1.95 -12.39
C VAL A 71 23.71 1.00 -12.08
N ARG A 72 22.69 0.97 -12.94
CA ARG A 72 21.55 0.06 -12.80
C ARG A 72 21.94 -1.38 -13.11
N ALA A 73 22.67 -1.61 -14.20
CA ALA A 73 23.16 -2.92 -14.62
C ALA A 73 24.05 -3.57 -13.57
N LEU A 74 24.83 -2.81 -12.80
CA LEU A 74 25.73 -3.31 -11.77
C LEU A 74 25.16 -3.19 -10.35
N ASP A 75 24.00 -2.56 -10.21
CA ASP A 75 23.31 -2.24 -8.95
C ASP A 75 24.25 -1.58 -7.93
N LEU A 76 24.85 -0.47 -8.34
CA LEU A 76 25.84 0.21 -7.52
C LEU A 76 25.19 0.90 -6.32
N PRO A 77 25.78 0.81 -5.11
CA PRO A 77 25.23 1.46 -3.93
C PRO A 77 25.24 2.97 -4.09
N ALA A 78 24.27 3.63 -3.45
CA ALA A 78 24.19 5.08 -3.42
C ALA A 78 25.53 5.70 -2.97
N GLY A 79 25.88 6.79 -3.63
CA GLY A 79 27.05 7.59 -3.31
C GLY A 79 26.69 9.03 -2.99
N THR A 80 27.70 9.81 -2.65
CA THR A 80 27.63 11.26 -2.57
C THR A 80 28.57 11.82 -3.64
N SER A 81 28.02 12.40 -4.71
CA SER A 81 28.81 13.13 -5.70
C SER A 81 28.80 14.61 -5.40
N ALA A 82 29.96 15.24 -5.61
CA ALA A 82 30.09 16.68 -5.80
C ALA A 82 30.89 16.90 -7.10
N PHE A 83 30.29 16.58 -8.25
CA PHE A 83 30.76 17.18 -9.50
C PHE A 83 30.07 18.55 -9.63
N PRO A 84 30.80 19.64 -9.88
CA PRO A 84 30.22 20.98 -9.94
C PRO A 84 29.10 21.12 -10.98
N ASP A 85 29.16 20.35 -12.07
CA ASP A 85 28.17 20.32 -13.15
C ASP A 85 26.98 19.38 -12.91
N VAL A 86 26.84 18.79 -11.70
CA VAL A 86 25.75 17.89 -11.35
C VAL A 86 25.04 18.36 -10.07
N PRO A 87 24.07 19.28 -10.16
CA PRO A 87 23.36 19.80 -9.01
C PRO A 87 22.44 18.74 -8.38
N ARG A 88 22.15 18.87 -7.08
CA ARG A 88 21.28 17.93 -6.33
C ARG A 88 19.87 17.75 -6.93
N GLY A 89 19.37 18.73 -7.67
CA GLY A 89 18.08 18.65 -8.37
C GLY A 89 18.13 17.94 -9.73
N SER A 90 19.29 17.48 -10.20
CA SER A 90 19.41 16.73 -11.45
C SER A 90 18.76 15.36 -11.34
N LEU A 91 18.01 14.96 -12.37
CA LEU A 91 17.41 13.62 -12.47
C LEU A 91 18.45 12.49 -12.46
N LEU A 92 19.70 12.78 -12.82
CA LEU A 92 20.80 11.81 -12.82
C LEU A 92 21.70 11.91 -11.59
N TYR A 93 21.37 12.77 -10.62
CA TYR A 93 22.25 13.04 -9.47
C TYR A 93 22.62 11.74 -8.72
N SER A 94 21.64 10.87 -8.48
CA SER A 94 21.84 9.64 -7.71
C SER A 94 22.77 8.65 -8.42
N GLU A 95 22.58 8.49 -9.73
CA GLU A 95 23.36 7.57 -10.54
C GLU A 95 24.78 8.07 -10.73
N ILE A 96 24.97 9.37 -10.99
CA ILE A 96 26.31 9.93 -11.12
C ILE A 96 27.07 9.90 -9.79
N ALA A 97 26.37 10.04 -8.66
CA ALA A 97 26.97 9.86 -7.34
C ALA A 97 27.44 8.43 -7.09
N ALA A 98 26.63 7.44 -7.45
CA ALA A 98 27.03 6.04 -7.39
C ALA A 98 28.20 5.73 -8.32
N ALA A 99 28.15 6.22 -9.57
CA ALA A 99 29.19 6.02 -10.58
C ALA A 99 30.55 6.60 -10.15
N LYS A 100 30.57 7.83 -9.60
CA LYS A 100 31.79 8.46 -9.09
C LYS A 100 32.38 7.66 -7.93
N LYS A 101 31.55 7.30 -6.96
CA LYS A 101 31.95 6.51 -5.79
C LYS A 101 32.53 5.15 -6.21
N ALA A 102 31.97 4.55 -7.25
CA ALA A 102 32.43 3.29 -7.82
C ALA A 102 33.62 3.45 -8.79
N GLY A 103 34.11 4.67 -9.04
CA GLY A 103 35.24 4.90 -9.94
C GLY A 103 34.94 4.68 -11.43
N LEU A 104 33.66 4.58 -11.83
CA LEU A 104 33.28 4.49 -13.25
C LEU A 104 33.62 5.79 -14.00
N ILE A 105 33.56 6.92 -13.30
CA ILE A 105 33.90 8.26 -13.80
C ILE A 105 34.78 9.01 -12.80
N LEU A 106 35.80 9.69 -13.31
CA LEU A 106 36.78 10.45 -12.50
C LEU A 106 36.59 11.98 -12.63
N GLY A 107 36.03 12.44 -13.75
CA GLY A 107 35.98 13.86 -14.13
C GLY A 107 37.16 14.29 -15.01
N ASN A 108 37.10 15.49 -15.58
CA ASN A 108 38.20 16.11 -16.33
C ASN A 108 39.18 16.85 -15.38
N SER A 109 40.16 17.56 -15.93
CA SER A 109 41.13 18.38 -15.18
C SER A 109 40.49 19.46 -14.29
N ASP A 110 39.32 19.95 -14.69
CA ASP A 110 38.55 20.98 -13.97
C ASP A 110 37.58 20.35 -12.95
N GLY A 111 37.61 19.03 -12.80
CA GLY A 111 36.72 18.28 -11.92
C GLY A 111 35.27 18.19 -12.42
N LEU A 112 35.00 18.42 -13.71
CA LEU A 112 33.67 18.29 -14.31
C LEU A 112 33.41 16.88 -14.83
N SER A 113 32.16 16.45 -14.80
CA SER A 113 31.74 15.11 -15.26
C SER A 113 31.37 15.05 -16.75
N LEU A 114 30.94 16.19 -17.31
CA LEU A 114 30.48 16.35 -18.68
C LEU A 114 29.30 15.41 -19.03
N ILE A 115 28.37 15.22 -18.10
CA ILE A 115 27.29 14.21 -18.24
C ILE A 115 26.30 14.50 -19.37
N SER A 116 26.18 15.75 -19.81
CA SER A 116 25.30 16.16 -20.90
C SER A 116 25.91 15.94 -22.29
N GLU A 117 27.23 15.71 -22.37
CA GLU A 117 27.91 15.53 -23.65
C GLU A 117 27.58 14.15 -24.25
N PRO A 118 27.50 14.04 -25.60
CA PRO A 118 27.37 12.76 -26.29
C PRO A 118 28.54 11.82 -25.94
N ILE A 119 28.26 10.52 -25.78
CA ILE A 119 29.29 9.54 -25.45
C ILE A 119 29.92 8.94 -26.72
N THR A 120 31.25 8.94 -26.78
CA THR A 120 32.00 8.31 -27.88
C THR A 120 32.21 6.80 -27.63
N ARG A 121 32.46 6.03 -28.69
CA ARG A 121 32.83 4.60 -28.56
C ARG A 121 34.09 4.38 -27.71
N ALA A 122 35.06 5.30 -27.76
CA ALA A 122 36.24 5.24 -26.90
C ALA A 122 35.88 5.43 -25.41
N ASP A 123 34.96 6.36 -25.10
CA ASP A 123 34.46 6.55 -23.74
C ASP A 123 33.70 5.33 -23.22
N VAL A 124 32.85 4.73 -24.07
CA VAL A 124 32.12 3.50 -23.75
C VAL A 124 33.10 2.39 -23.35
N ALA A 125 34.18 2.19 -24.11
CA ALA A 125 35.20 1.18 -23.80
C ALA A 125 35.84 1.40 -22.42
N VAL A 126 36.20 2.64 -22.10
CA VAL A 126 36.79 2.99 -20.79
C VAL A 126 35.80 2.74 -19.64
N MET A 127 34.53 3.11 -19.82
CA MET A 127 33.51 2.92 -18.78
C MET A 127 33.14 1.45 -18.58
N LEU A 128 33.03 0.66 -19.64
CA LEU A 128 32.81 -0.80 -19.56
C LEU A 128 33.98 -1.51 -18.91
N ASP A 129 35.20 -1.12 -19.24
CA ASP A 129 36.40 -1.70 -18.65
C ASP A 129 36.44 -1.47 -17.14
N ARG A 130 36.19 -0.23 -16.69
CA ARG A 130 36.05 0.08 -15.26
C ARG A 130 34.93 -0.72 -14.61
N ALA A 131 33.79 -0.86 -15.28
CA ALA A 131 32.66 -1.66 -14.80
C ALA A 131 33.04 -3.14 -14.60
N MET A 132 33.78 -3.75 -15.53
CA MET A 132 34.29 -5.12 -15.41
C MET A 132 35.18 -5.25 -14.18
N GLN A 133 36.11 -4.31 -13.95
CA GLN A 133 37.03 -4.38 -12.81
C GLN A 133 36.32 -4.29 -11.44
N LEU A 134 35.06 -3.82 -11.39
CA LEU A 134 34.26 -3.84 -10.15
C LEU A 134 33.72 -5.21 -9.78
N LYS A 135 33.72 -6.17 -10.72
CA LYS A 135 33.19 -7.52 -10.51
C LYS A 135 34.27 -8.61 -10.51
N GLY A 136 35.53 -8.25 -10.76
CA GLY A 136 36.67 -9.18 -10.73
C GLY A 136 37.90 -8.60 -11.41
N GLU A 137 38.99 -9.38 -11.46
CA GLU A 137 40.21 -9.01 -12.18
C GLU A 137 40.10 -9.42 -13.65
N TYR A 138 39.72 -8.48 -14.52
CA TYR A 138 39.53 -8.71 -15.95
C TYR A 138 40.66 -8.07 -16.75
N MET A 139 41.87 -8.58 -16.59
CA MET A 139 43.09 -7.92 -17.08
C MET A 139 43.61 -8.43 -18.43
N GLU A 140 43.01 -9.50 -18.97
CA GLU A 140 43.41 -10.11 -20.25
C GLU A 140 43.11 -9.20 -21.44
N ARG A 141 43.99 -9.25 -22.45
CA ARG A 141 44.03 -8.30 -23.57
C ARG A 141 44.24 -9.03 -24.88
N SER A 142 43.68 -8.46 -25.94
CA SER A 142 43.96 -8.86 -27.32
C SER A 142 44.62 -7.70 -28.05
N SER A 143 45.62 -7.99 -28.89
CA SER A 143 46.19 -7.00 -29.80
C SER A 143 45.10 -6.43 -30.71
N LEU A 144 45.08 -5.11 -30.90
CA LEU A 144 44.09 -4.47 -31.76
C LEU A 144 44.46 -4.66 -33.23
N THR A 145 43.56 -5.27 -34.00
CA THR A 145 43.71 -5.49 -35.45
C THR A 145 42.91 -4.51 -36.30
N TYR A 146 42.31 -3.50 -35.67
CA TYR A 146 41.50 -2.48 -36.36
C TYR A 146 42.38 -1.57 -37.24
N THR A 147 41.89 -1.24 -38.43
CA THR A 147 42.63 -0.42 -39.41
C THR A 147 42.82 1.03 -38.94
N ASP A 148 41.94 1.52 -38.07
CA ASP A 148 41.98 2.84 -37.45
C ASP A 148 42.53 2.82 -36.01
N SER A 149 43.19 1.74 -35.58
CA SER A 149 43.71 1.58 -34.22
C SER A 149 44.65 2.70 -33.76
N LEU A 150 45.41 3.31 -34.69
CA LEU A 150 46.29 4.45 -34.43
C LEU A 150 45.53 5.74 -34.06
N THR A 151 44.23 5.82 -34.36
CA THR A 151 43.37 6.96 -34.01
C THR A 151 42.78 6.85 -32.60
N ILE A 152 42.93 5.69 -31.94
CA ILE A 152 42.45 5.47 -30.58
C ILE A 152 43.37 6.21 -29.61
N GLY A 153 42.82 7.16 -28.87
CA GLY A 153 43.56 7.94 -27.88
C GLY A 153 44.21 7.05 -26.81
N LYS A 154 45.40 7.46 -26.34
CA LYS A 154 46.18 6.72 -25.31
C LYS A 154 45.36 6.37 -24.06
N TYR A 155 44.41 7.23 -23.68
CA TYR A 155 43.54 7.04 -22.52
C TYR A 155 42.59 5.84 -22.65
N ALA A 156 42.18 5.50 -23.87
CA ALA A 156 41.21 4.44 -24.15
C ALA A 156 41.86 3.15 -24.66
N TYR A 157 43.07 3.23 -25.22
CA TYR A 157 43.72 2.11 -25.92
C TYR A 157 43.70 0.79 -25.13
N ARG A 158 44.12 0.82 -23.87
CA ARG A 158 44.14 -0.37 -23.00
C ARG A 158 42.75 -0.91 -22.66
N ALA A 159 41.76 -0.02 -22.55
CA ALA A 159 40.38 -0.43 -22.35
C ALA A 159 39.83 -1.10 -23.62
N VAL A 160 40.15 -0.59 -24.80
CA VAL A 160 39.74 -1.19 -26.08
C VAL A 160 40.35 -2.59 -26.26
N GLU A 161 41.60 -2.81 -25.88
CA GLU A 161 42.23 -4.15 -25.90
C GLU A 161 41.46 -5.16 -25.04
N ARG A 162 41.06 -4.77 -23.83
CA ARG A 162 40.30 -5.63 -22.91
C ARG A 162 38.87 -5.85 -23.36
N MET A 163 38.17 -4.79 -23.78
CA MET A 163 36.78 -4.90 -24.23
C MET A 163 36.64 -5.70 -25.52
N THR A 164 37.67 -5.65 -26.39
CA THR A 164 37.76 -6.54 -27.57
C THR A 164 38.02 -7.98 -27.14
N HIS A 165 38.96 -8.22 -26.22
CA HIS A 165 39.26 -9.56 -25.70
C HIS A 165 38.03 -10.24 -25.08
N TYR A 166 37.27 -9.54 -24.24
CA TYR A 166 36.08 -10.10 -23.59
C TYR A 166 34.83 -10.11 -24.48
N GLY A 167 34.90 -9.59 -25.71
CA GLY A 167 33.79 -9.56 -26.66
C GLY A 167 32.69 -8.56 -26.34
N LEU A 168 32.96 -7.57 -25.48
CA LEU A 168 32.00 -6.53 -25.10
C LEU A 168 31.84 -5.49 -26.20
N ILE A 169 32.93 -5.15 -26.89
CA ILE A 169 32.92 -4.24 -28.05
C ILE A 169 33.64 -4.91 -29.21
N ASN A 170 32.99 -4.87 -30.38
CA ASN A 170 33.57 -5.34 -31.64
C ASN A 170 33.73 -4.16 -32.62
N GLY A 171 34.66 -4.30 -33.56
CA GLY A 171 34.79 -3.40 -34.71
C GLY A 171 33.62 -3.52 -35.69
N THR A 172 33.60 -2.66 -36.68
CA THR A 172 32.64 -2.70 -37.80
C THR A 172 32.99 -3.80 -38.80
N ALA A 173 32.09 -4.06 -39.75
CA ALA A 173 32.34 -5.00 -40.85
C ALA A 173 33.61 -4.65 -41.66
N ASP A 174 33.94 -3.36 -41.77
CA ASP A 174 35.13 -2.84 -42.46
C ASP A 174 36.41 -2.89 -41.59
N ASN A 175 36.39 -3.63 -40.48
CA ASN A 175 37.51 -3.76 -39.53
C ASN A 175 37.99 -2.42 -38.94
N THR A 176 37.08 -1.48 -38.67
CA THR A 176 37.36 -0.21 -37.96
C THR A 176 36.75 -0.21 -36.56
N PHE A 177 37.35 0.49 -35.60
CA PHE A 177 36.83 0.70 -34.26
C PHE A 177 35.92 1.93 -34.15
N GLN A 178 36.24 3.00 -34.89
CA GLN A 178 35.56 4.31 -34.90
C GLN A 178 35.55 4.99 -33.53
N PRO A 179 36.71 5.40 -32.98
CA PRO A 179 36.81 5.87 -31.59
C PRO A 179 35.98 7.11 -31.27
N THR A 180 35.80 8.01 -32.25
CA THR A 180 35.05 9.27 -32.09
C THR A 180 33.57 9.17 -32.44
N LYS A 181 33.10 8.01 -32.95
CA LYS A 181 31.67 7.83 -33.26
C LYS A 181 30.85 7.90 -31.99
N ILE A 182 29.77 8.67 -32.04
CA ILE A 182 28.79 8.78 -30.96
C ILE A 182 27.95 7.51 -30.90
N ALA A 183 27.81 6.95 -29.69
CA ALA A 183 27.00 5.76 -29.47
C ALA A 183 25.50 6.09 -29.50
N THR A 184 24.73 5.24 -30.17
CA THR A 184 23.26 5.27 -30.14
C THR A 184 22.70 4.51 -28.94
N ARG A 185 21.40 4.67 -28.65
CA ARG A 185 20.70 3.93 -27.59
C ARG A 185 20.70 2.42 -27.83
N GLY A 186 20.51 1.99 -29.08
CA GLY A 186 20.54 0.59 -29.47
C GLY A 186 21.93 -0.03 -29.30
N GLU A 187 22.98 0.66 -29.75
CA GLU A 187 24.36 0.20 -29.54
C GLU A 187 24.71 0.13 -28.05
N SER A 188 24.31 1.14 -27.28
CA SER A 188 24.53 1.20 -25.83
C SER A 188 23.83 0.06 -25.10
N ALA A 189 22.60 -0.27 -25.49
CA ALA A 189 21.88 -1.43 -24.95
C ALA A 189 22.67 -2.72 -25.19
N VAL A 190 23.17 -2.94 -26.41
CA VAL A 190 23.96 -4.15 -26.72
C VAL A 190 25.26 -4.23 -25.94
N PHE A 191 25.98 -3.11 -25.76
CA PHE A 191 27.19 -3.10 -24.95
C PHE A 191 26.92 -3.45 -23.48
N VAL A 192 25.86 -2.88 -22.90
CA VAL A 192 25.47 -3.14 -21.51
C VAL A 192 24.93 -4.56 -21.34
N HIS A 193 24.15 -5.05 -22.30
CA HIS A 193 23.65 -6.43 -22.32
C HIS A 193 24.80 -7.43 -22.32
N ARG A 194 25.77 -7.28 -23.23
CA ARG A 194 26.96 -8.16 -23.28
C ARG A 194 27.78 -8.12 -22.00
N LEU A 195 27.95 -6.93 -21.41
CA LEU A 195 28.57 -6.79 -20.09
C LEU A 195 27.81 -7.64 -19.07
N MET A 196 26.48 -7.51 -19.02
CA MET A 196 25.64 -8.26 -18.10
C MET A 196 25.68 -9.77 -18.36
N THR A 197 25.62 -10.23 -19.62
CA THR A 197 25.80 -11.65 -19.97
C THR A 197 27.15 -12.16 -19.49
N LYS A 198 28.23 -11.42 -19.78
CA LYS A 198 29.61 -11.84 -19.45
C LYS A 198 29.82 -11.96 -17.94
N LEU A 199 29.10 -11.16 -17.17
CA LEU A 199 29.12 -11.12 -15.71
C LEU A 199 28.04 -12.01 -15.06
N ASP A 200 27.29 -12.81 -15.83
CA ASP A 200 26.19 -13.67 -15.35
C ASP A 200 25.09 -12.87 -14.62
N LEU A 201 24.71 -11.72 -15.19
CA LEU A 201 23.71 -10.78 -14.67
C LEU A 201 22.38 -10.82 -15.45
N LEU A 202 22.19 -11.73 -16.42
CA LEU A 202 20.96 -11.88 -17.21
C LEU A 202 20.37 -13.29 -17.09
N GLY A 203 19.05 -13.43 -17.28
CA GLY A 203 18.42 -14.72 -17.58
C GLY A 203 18.36 -15.69 -16.41
N PHE A 204 18.16 -15.21 -15.19
CA PHE A 204 18.06 -16.07 -14.02
C PHE A 204 16.76 -16.90 -14.03
N THR A 205 16.86 -18.15 -14.49
CA THR A 205 15.81 -19.15 -14.24
C THR A 205 15.90 -19.65 -12.81
N LYS A 206 14.90 -19.33 -11.98
CA LYS A 206 14.81 -19.86 -10.61
C LYS A 206 14.52 -21.35 -10.64
N ASN A 207 15.39 -22.14 -10.00
CA ASN A 207 15.08 -23.54 -9.71
C ASN A 207 14.24 -23.65 -8.44
N PRO A 208 13.22 -24.53 -8.38
CA PRO A 208 12.47 -24.77 -7.15
C PRO A 208 13.38 -25.20 -6.00
N VAL A 209 13.13 -24.66 -4.80
CA VAL A 209 13.91 -25.01 -3.61
C VAL A 209 13.46 -26.33 -3.00
N THR A 210 14.44 -27.16 -2.64
CA THR A 210 14.20 -28.38 -1.87
C THR A 210 13.94 -27.99 -0.41
N LEU A 211 12.78 -28.38 0.14
CA LEU A 211 12.47 -28.09 1.54
C LEU A 211 13.39 -28.90 2.47
N PRO A 212 14.19 -28.24 3.33
CA PRO A 212 15.02 -28.97 4.29
C PRO A 212 14.16 -29.62 5.37
N LYS A 213 14.60 -30.79 5.85
CA LYS A 213 14.03 -31.38 7.06
C LYS A 213 14.34 -30.48 8.27
N PRO A 214 13.41 -30.31 9.24
CA PRO A 214 13.69 -29.57 10.46
C PRO A 214 14.91 -30.14 11.19
N ALA A 215 15.82 -29.26 11.63
CA ALA A 215 17.04 -29.69 12.31
C ALA A 215 16.79 -30.31 13.70
N SER A 216 15.65 -30.03 14.32
CA SER A 216 15.20 -30.62 15.58
C SER A 216 13.69 -30.47 15.75
N ASN A 217 13.14 -31.05 16.81
CA ASN A 217 11.74 -30.86 17.19
C ASN A 217 11.42 -29.44 17.71
N GLN A 218 12.37 -28.52 17.77
CA GLN A 218 12.17 -27.11 18.13
C GLN A 218 12.03 -26.21 16.90
N GLU A 219 12.08 -26.80 15.70
CA GLU A 219 12.08 -26.11 14.43
C GLU A 219 10.93 -26.61 13.54
N VAL A 220 10.33 -25.69 12.81
CA VAL A 220 9.35 -25.99 11.76
C VAL A 220 9.78 -25.31 10.47
N VAL A 221 9.52 -25.95 9.34
CA VAL A 221 9.85 -25.45 8.01
C VAL A 221 8.57 -25.49 7.18
N LEU A 222 8.20 -24.36 6.58
CA LEU A 222 6.96 -24.21 5.81
C LEU A 222 7.26 -23.58 4.45
N ARG A 223 6.76 -24.22 3.37
CA ARG A 223 6.89 -23.69 2.01
C ARG A 223 6.02 -22.45 1.83
N ILE A 224 6.63 -21.36 1.37
CA ILE A 224 5.93 -20.13 0.98
C ILE A 224 5.44 -20.31 -0.46
N ASN A 225 6.39 -20.55 -1.37
CA ASN A 225 6.16 -20.84 -2.78
C ASN A 225 7.24 -21.82 -3.29
N ASP A 226 7.35 -22.01 -4.60
CA ASP A 226 8.29 -22.98 -5.16
C ASP A 226 9.76 -22.58 -4.94
N TYR A 227 10.04 -21.31 -4.63
CA TYR A 227 11.38 -20.75 -4.52
C TYR A 227 11.75 -20.27 -3.12
N GLN A 228 10.80 -20.31 -2.17
CA GLN A 228 10.98 -19.74 -0.85
C GLN A 228 10.28 -20.59 0.23
N TYR A 229 10.91 -20.68 1.40
CA TYR A 229 10.31 -21.23 2.62
C TYR A 229 10.62 -20.35 3.83
N VAL A 230 9.86 -20.54 4.92
CA VAL A 230 10.11 -19.95 6.23
C VAL A 230 10.49 -21.04 7.23
N LYS A 231 11.50 -20.75 8.05
CA LYS A 231 11.90 -21.54 9.21
C LYS A 231 11.49 -20.81 10.48
N VAL A 232 10.81 -21.49 11.39
CA VAL A 232 10.57 -20.96 12.74
C VAL A 232 11.19 -21.89 13.76
N ARG A 233 12.13 -21.37 14.56
CA ARG A 233 12.90 -22.15 15.52
C ARG A 233 12.80 -21.53 16.91
N MET A 234 12.43 -22.31 17.92
CA MET A 234 12.52 -21.88 19.31
C MET A 234 14.00 -21.72 19.70
N ASN A 235 14.35 -20.55 20.25
CA ASN A 235 15.70 -20.30 20.78
C ASN A 235 15.80 -20.76 22.24
N THR A 236 14.68 -20.75 22.98
CA THR A 236 14.61 -21.28 24.34
C THR A 236 14.78 -22.80 24.34
N ARG A 237 15.84 -23.29 24.99
CA ARG A 237 16.18 -24.72 25.05
C ARG A 237 15.03 -25.54 25.65
N GLY A 238 14.74 -26.68 25.03
CA GLY A 238 13.78 -27.66 25.58
C GLY A 238 12.32 -27.35 25.28
N VAL A 239 12.03 -26.42 24.35
CA VAL A 239 10.67 -26.09 23.92
C VAL A 239 10.40 -26.68 22.54
N PRO A 240 9.93 -27.94 22.44
CA PRO A 240 9.55 -28.51 21.16
C PRO A 240 8.28 -27.84 20.60
N LEU A 241 8.15 -27.92 19.28
CA LEU A 241 6.98 -27.51 18.50
C LEU A 241 6.31 -28.76 17.93
N SER A 242 5.14 -29.12 18.48
CA SER A 242 4.39 -30.29 18.02
C SER A 242 3.25 -29.83 17.12
N TYR A 243 3.18 -30.33 15.88
CA TYR A 243 2.11 -29.97 14.94
C TYR A 243 0.73 -30.33 15.49
N MET A 244 -0.22 -29.41 15.36
CA MET A 244 -1.61 -29.58 15.80
C MET A 244 -2.53 -29.84 14.61
N LYS A 245 -2.60 -28.86 13.71
CA LYS A 245 -3.50 -28.84 12.56
C LYS A 245 -3.11 -27.76 11.57
N GLN A 246 -3.65 -27.89 10.37
CA GLN A 246 -3.66 -26.87 9.34
C GLN A 246 -5.10 -26.54 9.00
N THR A 247 -5.41 -25.26 8.85
CA THR A 247 -6.69 -24.79 8.28
C THR A 247 -6.42 -23.82 7.15
N SER A 248 -7.37 -23.67 6.25
CA SER A 248 -7.28 -22.67 5.17
C SER A 248 -8.56 -21.86 5.09
N SER A 249 -8.42 -20.57 4.78
CA SER A 249 -9.54 -19.61 4.67
C SER A 249 -9.39 -18.82 3.37
N LYS A 250 -10.42 -18.82 2.52
CA LYS A 250 -10.44 -17.99 1.31
C LYS A 250 -10.84 -16.55 1.64
N ASN A 251 -10.18 -15.60 0.98
CA ASN A 251 -10.49 -14.17 1.01
C ASN A 251 -10.56 -13.67 -0.45
N PRO A 252 -11.13 -12.48 -0.71
CA PRO A 252 -10.96 -11.83 -2.01
C PRO A 252 -9.48 -11.68 -2.35
N LEU A 253 -9.08 -12.20 -3.53
CA LEU A 253 -7.70 -12.16 -4.06
C LEU A 253 -6.60 -12.74 -3.14
N SER A 254 -6.94 -13.51 -2.09
CA SER A 254 -5.94 -14.18 -1.28
C SER A 254 -6.49 -15.42 -0.57
N THR A 255 -5.59 -16.30 -0.12
CA THR A 255 -5.93 -17.46 0.71
C THR A 255 -4.98 -17.52 1.89
N ASP A 256 -5.54 -17.63 3.10
CA ASP A 256 -4.77 -17.82 4.32
C ASP A 256 -4.61 -19.32 4.59
N HIS A 257 -3.37 -19.77 4.78
CA HIS A 257 -3.05 -21.10 5.31
C HIS A 257 -2.49 -20.95 6.72
N HIS A 258 -3.20 -21.49 7.71
CA HIS A 258 -2.83 -21.40 9.12
C HIS A 258 -2.23 -22.72 9.60
N TYR A 259 -1.01 -22.69 10.11
CA TYR A 259 -0.32 -23.84 10.69
C TYR A 259 -0.18 -23.65 12.19
N TYR A 260 -0.81 -24.54 12.96
CA TYR A 260 -0.84 -24.48 14.42
C TYR A 260 0.10 -25.51 15.03
N TYR A 261 0.86 -25.09 16.04
CA TYR A 261 1.80 -25.93 16.78
C TYR A 261 1.65 -25.70 18.28
N HIS A 262 1.64 -26.79 19.06
CA HIS A 262 1.80 -26.72 20.50
C HIS A 262 3.22 -26.29 20.84
N MET A 263 3.36 -25.36 21.79
CA MET A 263 4.63 -25.06 22.43
C MET A 263 4.79 -25.96 23.67
N GLY A 264 5.86 -26.75 23.69
CA GLY A 264 6.07 -27.79 24.70
C GLY A 264 5.61 -29.17 24.23
N ARG A 265 5.64 -30.15 25.14
CA ARG A 265 5.19 -31.52 24.84
C ARG A 265 3.69 -31.50 24.53
N ALA A 266 3.27 -32.23 23.50
CA ALA A 266 1.87 -32.28 23.08
C ALA A 266 0.90 -32.75 24.20
N SER A 267 1.36 -33.60 25.12
CA SER A 267 0.56 -34.05 26.28
C SER A 267 0.37 -32.98 27.37
N LYS A 268 1.19 -31.93 27.38
CA LYS A 268 1.13 -30.83 28.36
C LYS A 268 1.63 -29.52 27.71
N PRO A 269 0.89 -28.98 26.73
CA PRO A 269 1.29 -27.74 26.07
C PRO A 269 1.11 -26.57 27.04
N PHE A 270 2.03 -25.61 27.02
CA PHE A 270 1.93 -24.39 27.82
C PHE A 270 1.53 -23.15 26.99
N GLY A 271 1.40 -23.34 25.68
CA GLY A 271 1.09 -22.30 24.71
C GLY A 271 0.97 -22.87 23.30
N TYR A 272 0.81 -21.99 22.32
CA TYR A 272 0.83 -22.35 20.91
C TYR A 272 1.55 -21.29 20.09
N MET A 273 2.07 -21.76 18.96
CA MET A 273 2.57 -20.93 17.88
C MET A 273 1.67 -21.13 16.65
N ARG A 274 1.35 -20.04 15.96
CA ARG A 274 0.70 -20.07 14.66
C ARG A 274 1.57 -19.38 13.63
N VAL A 275 1.83 -20.04 12.51
CA VAL A 275 2.33 -19.40 11.28
C VAL A 275 1.15 -19.29 10.32
N THR A 276 0.90 -18.10 9.76
CA THR A 276 -0.09 -17.90 8.71
C THR A 276 0.59 -17.42 7.45
N LEU A 277 0.38 -18.15 6.36
CA LEU A 277 0.80 -17.75 5.01
C LEU A 277 -0.43 -17.24 4.27
N ARG A 278 -0.55 -15.92 4.14
CA ARG A 278 -1.59 -15.28 3.32
C ARG A 278 -1.03 -15.13 1.91
N LYS A 279 -1.38 -16.08 1.05
CA LYS A 279 -0.96 -16.11 -0.35
C LYS A 279 -1.87 -15.22 -1.16
N LEU A 280 -1.29 -14.20 -1.78
CA LEU A 280 -1.97 -13.26 -2.66
C LEU A 280 -2.06 -13.86 -4.06
N ASP A 281 -3.06 -13.45 -4.82
CA ASP A 281 -3.30 -13.89 -6.20
C ASP A 281 -2.17 -13.52 -7.18
N ASN A 282 -1.37 -12.49 -6.85
CA ASN A 282 -0.23 -12.03 -7.64
C ASN A 282 1.09 -12.77 -7.33
N GLY A 283 1.04 -13.83 -6.53
CA GLY A 283 2.19 -14.65 -6.14
C GLY A 283 2.90 -14.21 -4.86
N ASP A 284 2.60 -13.01 -4.35
CA ASP A 284 3.22 -12.50 -3.13
C ASP A 284 2.62 -13.18 -1.90
N THR A 285 3.33 -13.17 -0.76
CA THR A 285 2.84 -13.82 0.46
C THR A 285 3.16 -13.00 1.70
N PHE A 286 2.13 -12.68 2.47
CA PHE A 286 2.34 -12.27 3.85
C PHE A 286 2.62 -13.49 4.73
N VAL A 287 3.69 -13.40 5.50
CA VAL A 287 4.11 -14.37 6.50
C VAL A 287 3.86 -13.76 7.87
N PHE A 288 2.81 -14.23 8.55
CA PHE A 288 2.51 -13.83 9.93
C PHE A 288 2.94 -14.91 10.90
N THR A 289 3.49 -14.51 12.05
CA THR A 289 3.70 -15.41 13.18
C THR A 289 3.03 -14.87 14.43
N LYS A 290 2.49 -15.77 15.24
CA LYS A 290 1.82 -15.48 16.50
C LYS A 290 2.26 -16.50 17.55
N PHE A 291 2.76 -16.02 18.67
CA PHE A 291 3.13 -16.84 19.83
C PHE A 291 2.25 -16.44 21.00
N VAL A 292 1.64 -17.43 21.65
CA VAL A 292 0.80 -17.25 22.83
C VAL A 292 1.18 -18.31 23.86
N HIS A 293 1.39 -17.91 25.10
CA HIS A 293 1.56 -18.87 26.19
C HIS A 293 0.96 -18.38 27.51
N ASN A 294 0.78 -19.33 28.43
CA ASN A 294 0.16 -19.09 29.73
C ASN A 294 1.16 -19.08 30.90
N GLY A 295 2.43 -19.41 30.66
CA GLY A 295 3.48 -19.35 31.68
C GLY A 295 4.00 -17.94 31.95
N ASP A 296 4.76 -17.77 33.04
CA ASP A 296 5.35 -16.47 33.45
C ASP A 296 6.77 -16.25 32.90
N ASN A 297 7.37 -17.29 32.32
CA ASN A 297 8.69 -17.24 31.71
C ASN A 297 8.73 -16.38 30.44
N THR A 298 9.94 -16.05 30.00
CA THR A 298 10.17 -15.48 28.67
C THR A 298 10.61 -16.56 27.71
N TYR A 299 9.95 -16.65 26.56
CA TYR A 299 10.33 -17.53 25.46
C TYR A 299 10.74 -16.70 24.27
N SER A 300 11.71 -17.19 23.51
CA SER A 300 12.14 -16.55 22.27
C SER A 300 12.24 -17.55 21.14
N ALA A 301 12.02 -17.05 19.93
CA ALA A 301 12.12 -17.80 18.69
C ALA A 301 12.76 -16.94 17.61
N SER A 302 13.19 -17.62 16.55
CA SER A 302 13.72 -17.00 15.34
C SER A 302 12.84 -17.37 14.16
N VAL A 303 12.38 -16.38 13.40
CA VAL A 303 11.69 -16.55 12.13
C VAL A 303 12.69 -16.22 11.03
N SER A 304 13.11 -17.21 10.25
CA SER A 304 14.16 -17.08 9.24
C SER A 304 13.62 -17.37 7.84
N LEU A 305 13.93 -16.50 6.88
CA LEU A 305 13.60 -16.64 5.47
C LEU A 305 14.92 -16.69 4.67
N PRO A 306 15.39 -17.89 4.30
CA PRO A 306 16.55 -18.06 3.44
C PRO A 306 16.16 -17.95 1.97
N PHE A 307 16.71 -16.97 1.28
CA PHE A 307 16.59 -16.75 -0.16
C PHE A 307 17.76 -17.45 -0.83
N GLU A 308 17.52 -18.69 -1.26
CA GLU A 308 18.50 -19.49 -1.99
C GLU A 308 18.80 -18.85 -3.36
N GLN A 309 19.86 -19.31 -4.01
CA GLN A 309 20.24 -18.84 -5.34
C GLN A 309 20.55 -17.33 -5.42
N SER A 310 20.91 -16.72 -4.29
CA SER A 310 21.15 -15.28 -4.13
C SER A 310 22.51 -15.03 -3.45
N THR A 311 23.25 -14.01 -3.89
CA THR A 311 24.64 -13.78 -3.46
C THR A 311 24.82 -12.52 -2.62
N SER A 312 23.90 -11.55 -2.70
CA SER A 312 24.02 -10.26 -2.02
C SER A 312 22.65 -9.69 -1.68
N TYR A 313 22.63 -8.57 -0.94
CA TYR A 313 21.39 -7.86 -0.63
C TYR A 313 21.61 -6.36 -0.44
N SER A 314 20.53 -5.59 -0.52
CA SER A 314 20.45 -4.22 -0.04
C SER A 314 19.25 -4.04 0.87
N LEU A 315 19.34 -3.10 1.82
CA LEU A 315 18.27 -2.84 2.78
C LEU A 315 17.95 -1.35 2.83
N ALA A 316 16.78 -0.98 2.30
CA ALA A 316 16.24 0.37 2.43
C ALA A 316 15.43 0.47 3.73
N LYS A 317 15.90 1.26 4.69
CA LYS A 317 15.28 1.40 6.02
C LYS A 317 14.43 2.67 6.09
N TYR A 318 13.26 2.58 6.72
CA TYR A 318 12.46 3.78 7.03
C TYR A 318 13.23 4.79 7.90
N ASN A 319 14.02 4.31 8.88
CA ASN A 319 14.82 5.19 9.76
C ASN A 319 15.83 6.08 9.01
N ALA A 320 16.16 5.78 7.75
CA ALA A 320 17.00 6.65 6.94
C ALA A 320 16.28 7.94 6.50
N PHE A 321 14.95 7.98 6.58
CA PHE A 321 14.08 9.10 6.17
C PHE A 321 13.55 9.90 7.37
N GLY A 322 13.93 9.52 8.59
CA GLY A 322 13.52 10.18 9.83
C GLY A 322 12.96 9.22 10.86
N THR A 323 12.40 9.78 11.93
CA THR A 323 11.76 9.04 13.01
C THR A 323 10.35 9.54 13.23
N VAL A 324 9.46 8.65 13.68
CA VAL A 324 8.10 9.03 14.04
C VAL A 324 8.10 9.98 15.23
N LYS A 325 7.62 11.21 15.02
CA LYS A 325 7.40 12.17 16.10
C LYS A 325 6.04 11.91 16.75
N GLN A 326 6.06 11.14 17.84
CA GLN A 326 4.84 10.81 18.57
C GLN A 326 4.25 12.04 19.27
N THR A 327 3.06 12.45 18.86
CA THR A 327 2.33 13.58 19.46
C THR A 327 1.21 13.09 20.34
N PHE A 328 0.97 13.77 21.46
CA PHE A 328 -0.16 13.48 22.34
C PHE A 328 -1.46 13.94 21.69
N SER A 329 -2.45 13.04 21.62
CA SER A 329 -3.84 13.37 21.29
C SER A 329 -4.69 13.34 22.56
N SER A 330 -5.57 14.33 22.77
CA SER A 330 -6.56 14.32 23.85
C SER A 330 -7.54 13.14 23.73
N THR A 331 -7.77 12.65 22.51
CA THR A 331 -8.69 11.54 22.22
C THR A 331 -8.02 10.18 22.37
N TYR A 332 -6.82 10.02 21.81
CA TYR A 332 -6.14 8.71 21.70
C TYR A 332 -4.98 8.52 22.67
N GLY A 333 -4.47 9.59 23.28
CA GLY A 333 -3.20 9.61 23.99
C GLY A 333 -2.01 9.54 23.03
N TYR A 334 -0.96 8.82 23.45
CA TYR A 334 0.17 8.49 22.58
C TYR A 334 -0.09 7.19 21.83
N ASP A 335 0.06 7.20 20.51
CA ASP A 335 0.27 5.97 19.74
C ASP A 335 1.78 5.67 19.73
N LYS A 336 2.14 4.49 20.25
CA LYS A 336 3.53 4.02 20.35
C LYS A 336 3.98 3.17 19.17
N THR A 337 3.12 2.90 18.20
CA THR A 337 3.50 2.19 16.98
C THR A 337 4.37 3.07 16.09
N THR A 338 5.22 2.42 15.31
CA THR A 338 6.06 3.10 14.31
C THR A 338 5.81 2.51 12.92
N HIS A 339 6.74 2.72 12.00
CA HIS A 339 6.70 2.19 10.64
C HIS A 339 7.31 0.77 10.57
N PRO A 340 7.11 0.04 9.45
CA PRO A 340 7.86 -1.18 9.17
C PRO A 340 9.37 -0.95 9.23
N THR A 341 10.15 -2.02 9.29
CA THR A 341 11.63 -1.93 9.34
C THR A 341 12.20 -1.40 8.03
N GLY A 342 11.72 -1.92 6.90
CA GLY A 342 12.23 -1.56 5.58
C GLY A 342 12.06 -2.66 4.56
N ILE A 343 12.57 -2.42 3.35
CA ILE A 343 12.57 -3.38 2.25
C ILE A 343 13.96 -3.98 2.13
N LEU A 344 14.03 -5.28 2.32
CA LEU A 344 15.19 -6.09 1.97
C LEU A 344 15.04 -6.52 0.51
N SER A 345 15.94 -6.04 -0.35
CA SER A 345 16.05 -6.50 -1.74
C SER A 345 17.20 -7.51 -1.81
N VAL A 346 16.86 -8.76 -2.09
CA VAL A 346 17.81 -9.86 -2.23
C VAL A 346 18.21 -10.00 -3.69
N LYS A 347 19.49 -10.26 -3.93
CA LYS A 347 20.10 -10.11 -5.25
C LYS A 347 20.98 -11.30 -5.63
N ARG A 348 21.01 -11.58 -6.92
CA ARG A 348 22.05 -12.37 -7.58
C ARG A 348 22.79 -11.43 -8.52
N GLY A 349 24.05 -11.14 -8.20
CA GLY A 349 24.76 -10.07 -8.90
C GLY A 349 24.09 -8.73 -8.61
N SER A 350 23.52 -8.10 -9.64
CA SER A 350 22.76 -6.85 -9.57
C SER A 350 21.24 -7.03 -9.65
N THR A 351 20.78 -8.16 -10.20
CA THR A 351 19.36 -8.46 -10.36
C THR A 351 18.73 -8.74 -9.00
N VAL A 352 17.64 -8.01 -8.71
CA VAL A 352 16.79 -8.28 -7.54
C VAL A 352 15.99 -9.55 -7.82
N THR A 353 16.27 -10.61 -7.07
CA THR A 353 15.58 -11.89 -7.19
C THR A 353 14.30 -11.93 -6.36
N ASN A 354 14.31 -11.23 -5.22
CA ASN A 354 13.21 -11.19 -4.26
C ASN A 354 13.24 -9.88 -3.48
N GLU A 355 12.07 -9.42 -3.04
CA GLU A 355 11.95 -8.37 -2.04
C GLU A 355 11.15 -8.85 -0.83
N MET A 356 11.50 -8.32 0.34
CA MET A 356 10.78 -8.56 1.58
C MET A 356 10.55 -7.25 2.32
N MET A 357 9.29 -6.82 2.45
CA MET A 357 8.93 -5.78 3.42
C MET A 357 8.92 -6.42 4.81
N MET A 358 9.82 -5.95 5.67
CA MET A 358 9.96 -6.47 7.03
C MET A 358 9.13 -5.65 8.01
N GLY A 359 8.17 -6.29 8.66
CA GLY A 359 7.41 -5.70 9.75
C GLY A 359 8.21 -5.55 11.05
N LYS A 360 7.50 -5.23 12.12
CA LYS A 360 7.99 -5.22 13.51
C LYS A 360 7.46 -6.43 14.27
N ASN A 361 8.02 -6.68 15.45
CA ASN A 361 7.44 -7.61 16.41
C ASN A 361 6.67 -6.84 17.49
N TYR A 362 5.41 -7.19 17.68
CA TYR A 362 4.50 -6.51 18.61
C TYR A 362 4.15 -7.45 19.76
N ILE A 363 4.29 -6.94 20.98
CA ILE A 363 3.97 -7.65 22.22
C ILE A 363 2.76 -6.97 22.86
N SER A 364 1.69 -7.74 23.13
CA SER A 364 0.50 -7.27 23.84
C SER A 364 -0.06 -8.31 24.80
N VAL A 365 -1.05 -7.91 25.59
CA VAL A 365 -1.95 -8.82 26.31
C VAL A 365 -3.39 -8.61 25.85
N ASN A 366 -4.17 -9.70 25.82
CA ASN A 366 -5.60 -9.59 25.59
C ASN A 366 -6.29 -9.00 26.81
N ARG A 367 -7.19 -8.05 26.58
CA ARG A 367 -8.08 -7.48 27.59
C ARG A 367 -9.51 -7.70 27.18
N GLN A 368 -10.35 -8.04 28.16
CA GLN A 368 -11.76 -8.31 27.94
C GLN A 368 -12.58 -7.81 29.13
N THR A 369 -13.76 -7.27 28.83
CA THR A 369 -14.81 -6.98 29.81
C THR A 369 -16.09 -7.66 29.37
N THR A 370 -16.73 -8.40 30.28
CA THR A 370 -18.05 -9.00 30.07
C THR A 370 -19.09 -8.14 30.80
N TYR A 371 -20.16 -7.77 30.11
CA TYR A 371 -21.26 -6.97 30.64
C TYR A 371 -22.39 -7.84 31.22
N SER A 372 -23.27 -7.23 32.01
CA SER A 372 -24.41 -7.92 32.64
C SER A 372 -25.38 -8.57 31.63
N ASN A 373 -25.45 -8.04 30.41
CA ASN A 373 -26.23 -8.61 29.30
C ASN A 373 -25.49 -9.74 28.55
N GLY A 374 -24.36 -10.23 29.06
CA GLY A 374 -23.54 -11.29 28.46
C GLY A 374 -22.68 -10.85 27.28
N GLN A 375 -22.84 -9.62 26.79
CA GLN A 375 -22.01 -9.06 25.73
C GLN A 375 -20.58 -8.80 26.23
N LYS A 376 -19.63 -8.64 25.29
CA LYS A 376 -18.19 -8.59 25.62
C LYS A 376 -17.48 -7.54 24.77
N SER A 377 -16.65 -6.74 25.43
CA SER A 377 -15.62 -5.93 24.78
C SER A 377 -14.28 -6.66 24.81
N VAL A 378 -13.52 -6.61 23.73
CA VAL A 378 -12.19 -7.20 23.58
C VAL A 378 -11.24 -6.18 22.94
N LEU A 379 -10.02 -6.07 23.49
CA LEU A 379 -8.95 -5.25 22.92
C LEU A 379 -7.57 -5.84 23.25
N ARG A 380 -6.51 -5.24 22.69
CA ARG A 380 -5.11 -5.50 23.02
C ARG A 380 -4.54 -4.37 23.84
N GLU A 381 -3.94 -4.67 24.99
CA GLU A 381 -3.08 -3.71 25.66
C GLU A 381 -1.65 -3.92 25.14
N PHE A 382 -1.14 -2.91 24.44
CA PHE A 382 0.20 -2.90 23.86
C PHE A 382 1.25 -2.76 24.96
N ILE A 383 2.25 -3.65 24.92
CA ILE A 383 3.39 -3.64 25.85
C ILE A 383 4.60 -3.03 25.17
N LYS A 384 4.97 -3.54 23.99
CA LYS A 384 6.19 -3.12 23.31
C LYS A 384 6.17 -3.48 21.81
N GLU A 385 6.79 -2.63 21.02
CA GLU A 385 7.19 -2.90 19.64
C GLU A 385 8.71 -3.11 19.60
N LEU A 386 9.17 -4.14 18.89
CA LEU A 386 10.56 -4.53 18.78
C LEU A 386 10.97 -4.58 17.30
N GLU A 387 12.10 -3.95 17.00
CA GLU A 387 12.84 -4.14 15.77
C GLU A 387 14.05 -5.03 16.08
N SER A 388 13.97 -6.32 15.72
CA SER A 388 15.09 -7.26 15.89
C SER A 388 15.20 -8.16 14.68
N TYR A 389 16.16 -7.85 13.82
CA TYR A 389 16.49 -8.67 12.66
C TYR A 389 18.00 -8.75 12.45
N ASN A 390 18.43 -9.77 11.74
CA ASN A 390 19.77 -9.93 11.20
C ASN A 390 19.66 -10.44 9.77
N VAL A 391 20.47 -9.92 8.85
CA VAL A 391 20.55 -10.41 7.48
C VAL A 391 21.97 -10.90 7.23
N THR A 392 22.11 -12.17 6.87
CA THR A 392 23.41 -12.83 6.67
C THR A 392 23.50 -13.43 5.28
N THR A 393 24.68 -13.36 4.67
CA THR A 393 25.01 -14.03 3.41
C THR A 393 25.86 -15.28 3.70
N ASP A 394 25.52 -16.41 3.07
CA ASP A 394 26.35 -17.61 3.01
C ASP A 394 26.81 -17.80 1.55
N PRO A 395 28.04 -17.32 1.19
CA PRO A 395 28.54 -17.42 -0.18
C PRO A 395 28.68 -18.86 -0.66
N SER A 396 29.03 -19.79 0.24
CA SER A 396 29.21 -21.21 -0.09
C SER A 396 27.91 -21.87 -0.56
N LYS A 397 26.78 -21.44 0.01
CA LYS A 397 25.43 -21.91 -0.34
C LYS A 397 24.68 -20.98 -1.28
N LYS A 398 25.30 -19.88 -1.70
CA LYS A 398 24.65 -18.81 -2.48
C LYS A 398 23.27 -18.48 -1.89
N THR A 399 23.24 -18.16 -0.59
CA THR A 399 21.99 -17.90 0.14
C THR A 399 22.09 -16.60 0.94
N VAL A 400 21.05 -15.78 0.88
CA VAL A 400 20.84 -14.66 1.81
C VAL A 400 19.77 -15.07 2.80
N THR A 401 19.97 -14.89 4.10
CA THR A 401 18.95 -15.22 5.11
C THR A 401 18.55 -13.99 5.90
N ALA A 402 17.26 -13.65 5.86
CA ALA A 402 16.67 -12.69 6.77
C ALA A 402 16.16 -13.42 8.01
N LYS A 403 16.65 -13.05 9.20
CA LYS A 403 16.26 -13.64 10.49
C LYS A 403 15.64 -12.58 11.38
N MET A 404 14.38 -12.72 11.73
CA MET A 404 13.68 -11.89 12.71
C MET A 404 13.65 -12.62 14.06
N ASN A 405 14.09 -11.95 15.14
CA ASN A 405 14.00 -12.53 16.48
C ASN A 405 12.71 -12.04 17.15
N VAL A 406 11.96 -12.98 17.70
CA VAL A 406 10.75 -12.70 18.45
C VAL A 406 10.93 -13.14 19.89
N SER A 407 10.40 -12.36 20.81
CA SER A 407 10.31 -12.75 22.21
C SER A 407 8.89 -12.53 22.70
N VAL A 408 8.49 -13.34 23.66
CA VAL A 408 7.20 -13.19 24.32
C VAL A 408 7.41 -13.44 25.81
N ARG A 409 6.92 -12.51 26.64
CA ARG A 409 7.18 -12.45 28.08
C ARG A 409 5.87 -12.69 28.83
N GLY A 410 5.85 -13.69 29.71
CA GLY A 410 4.67 -13.97 30.54
C GLY A 410 3.43 -14.26 29.68
N LYS A 411 2.23 -13.94 30.18
CA LYS A 411 0.96 -14.21 29.47
C LYS A 411 0.69 -13.31 28.24
N ALA A 412 1.75 -12.77 27.63
CA ALA A 412 1.68 -11.91 26.47
C ALA A 412 1.54 -12.70 25.16
N ILE A 413 1.24 -11.95 24.11
CA ILE A 413 1.12 -12.41 22.73
C ILE A 413 2.18 -11.66 21.93
N SER A 414 2.97 -12.39 21.17
CA SER A 414 4.01 -11.85 20.29
C SER A 414 3.64 -12.13 18.85
N GLU A 415 3.48 -11.08 18.07
CA GLU A 415 3.07 -11.14 16.66
C GLU A 415 4.09 -10.43 15.79
N SER A 416 4.43 -11.02 14.64
CA SER A 416 5.27 -10.37 13.63
C SER A 416 4.78 -10.70 12.24
N TRP A 417 5.18 -9.89 11.27
CA TRP A 417 4.77 -10.04 9.88
C TRP A 417 5.89 -9.66 8.91
N ALA A 418 5.84 -10.24 7.72
CA ALA A 418 6.62 -9.84 6.57
C ALA A 418 5.82 -10.06 5.30
N LEU A 419 6.03 -9.24 4.27
CA LEU A 419 5.51 -9.47 2.93
C LEU A 419 6.68 -9.88 2.04
N VAL A 420 6.58 -11.06 1.43
CA VAL A 420 7.59 -11.61 0.52
C VAL A 420 7.07 -11.55 -0.90
N SER A 421 7.89 -11.00 -1.80
CA SER A 421 7.61 -10.86 -3.22
C SER A 421 8.80 -11.36 -4.04
N GLU A 422 8.52 -11.90 -5.21
CA GLU A 422 9.54 -12.24 -6.21
C GLU A 422 9.85 -11.09 -7.16
N LYS A 423 9.02 -10.05 -7.12
CA LYS A 423 9.20 -8.83 -7.90
C LYS A 423 9.49 -7.66 -6.97
N LYS A 424 9.95 -6.55 -7.53
CA LYS A 424 10.07 -5.30 -6.78
C LYS A 424 8.70 -4.88 -6.26
N LEU A 425 8.63 -4.50 -4.99
CA LEU A 425 7.43 -3.99 -4.32
C LEU A 425 7.11 -2.55 -4.77
N PHE A 426 8.15 -1.81 -5.18
CA PHE A 426 8.03 -0.50 -5.78
C PHE A 426 8.76 -0.46 -7.12
N GLU A 427 8.12 0.06 -8.16
CA GLU A 427 8.72 0.25 -9.48
C GLU A 427 9.79 1.34 -9.44
N SER A 428 9.60 2.36 -8.61
CA SER A 428 10.53 3.49 -8.46
C SER A 428 11.06 3.65 -7.04
N VAL A 429 12.37 3.88 -6.95
CA VAL A 429 13.05 4.28 -5.70
C VAL A 429 12.47 5.56 -5.13
N ASP A 430 12.08 6.52 -5.98
CA ASP A 430 11.50 7.78 -5.53
C ASP A 430 10.11 7.57 -4.94
N ASN A 431 9.28 6.74 -5.56
CA ASN A 431 7.96 6.42 -5.04
C ASN A 431 8.06 5.71 -3.68
N ARG A 432 9.00 4.77 -3.54
CA ARG A 432 9.34 4.15 -2.25
C ARG A 432 9.76 5.19 -1.20
N ASN A 433 10.67 6.09 -1.57
CA ASN A 433 11.20 7.10 -0.64
C ASN A 433 10.11 8.07 -0.17
N ARG A 434 9.29 8.59 -1.09
CA ARG A 434 8.12 9.43 -0.76
C ARG A 434 7.15 8.68 0.14
N TRP A 435 6.91 7.40 -0.11
CA TRP A 435 6.08 6.57 0.77
C TRP A 435 6.67 6.44 2.17
N PHE A 436 7.99 6.24 2.29
CA PHE A 436 8.65 6.12 3.59
C PHE A 436 8.53 7.42 4.40
N GLU A 437 8.79 8.56 3.77
CA GLU A 437 8.62 9.89 4.36
C GLU A 437 7.17 10.14 4.79
N ARG A 438 6.21 9.85 3.91
CA ARG A 438 4.78 10.01 4.20
C ARG A 438 4.34 9.13 5.37
N THR A 439 4.77 7.87 5.40
CA THR A 439 4.47 6.92 6.47
C THR A 439 5.01 7.38 7.84
N ILE A 440 6.15 8.07 7.86
CA ILE A 440 6.72 8.66 9.08
C ILE A 440 5.90 9.89 9.52
N LYS A 441 5.58 10.77 8.57
CA LYS A 441 4.85 12.03 8.82
C LYS A 441 3.39 11.78 9.25
N GLU A 442 2.72 10.86 8.57
CA GLU A 442 1.31 10.50 8.74
C GLU A 442 1.15 9.18 9.51
N TYR A 443 2.09 8.87 10.42
CA TYR A 443 2.13 7.59 11.14
C TYR A 443 0.78 7.26 11.83
N GLY A 444 0.12 8.28 12.39
CA GLY A 444 -1.16 8.15 13.07
C GLY A 444 -2.31 7.78 12.15
N PHE A 445 -2.14 7.81 10.82
CA PHE A 445 -3.12 7.46 9.78
C PHE A 445 -2.72 6.23 8.94
N ILE A 446 -1.42 6.05 8.69
CA ILE A 446 -0.90 5.00 7.81
C ILE A 446 -0.48 3.75 8.59
N ASN A 447 0.13 3.92 9.77
CA ASN A 447 0.77 2.81 10.46
C ASN A 447 -0.27 1.98 11.22
N ASN A 448 -0.22 0.69 10.93
CA ASN A 448 -1.09 -0.32 11.52
C ASN A 448 -0.23 -1.44 12.08
N TRP A 449 -0.60 -1.97 13.25
CA TRP A 449 -0.07 -3.25 13.71
C TRP A 449 -0.74 -4.37 12.91
N LEU A 450 -0.09 -4.82 11.84
CA LEU A 450 -0.60 -5.90 11.00
C LEU A 450 -0.52 -7.26 11.70
N THR A 451 -1.61 -8.02 11.62
CA THR A 451 -1.71 -9.41 12.06
C THR A 451 -2.56 -10.20 11.07
N ALA A 452 -2.43 -11.53 11.08
CA ALA A 452 -3.32 -12.40 10.30
C ALA A 452 -4.80 -12.31 10.73
N ASP A 453 -5.08 -11.82 11.94
CA ASP A 453 -6.44 -11.70 12.48
C ASP A 453 -7.07 -10.32 12.21
N GLY A 454 -6.36 -9.44 11.51
CA GLY A 454 -6.76 -8.04 11.28
C GLY A 454 -5.80 -7.03 11.90
N ALA A 455 -5.66 -5.89 11.24
CA ALA A 455 -4.87 -4.77 11.73
C ALA A 455 -5.39 -4.17 13.05
N TYR A 456 -4.49 -3.94 14.00
CA TYR A 456 -4.76 -3.25 15.26
C TYR A 456 -4.28 -1.79 15.19
N THR A 457 -5.09 -0.87 15.71
CA THR A 457 -4.77 0.56 15.81
C THR A 457 -5.05 1.10 17.20
N LYS A 458 -4.43 2.24 17.54
CA LYS A 458 -4.67 2.90 18.82
C LYS A 458 -6.15 3.25 18.96
N LEU A 459 -6.75 2.87 20.08
CA LEU A 459 -8.13 3.22 20.41
C LEU A 459 -8.22 4.49 21.26
N PRO A 460 -9.37 5.21 21.21
CA PRO A 460 -9.60 6.35 22.10
C PRO A 460 -9.66 5.92 23.56
N TRP A 461 -9.39 6.85 24.50
CA TRP A 461 -9.47 6.56 25.94
C TRP A 461 -10.92 6.40 26.43
N SER A 462 -11.89 6.98 25.72
CA SER A 462 -13.33 6.94 26.03
C SER A 462 -13.99 5.62 25.64
N ILE A 463 -13.35 4.49 25.96
CA ILE A 463 -13.83 3.14 25.68
C ILE A 463 -13.84 2.28 26.95
N GLU A 464 -14.51 1.13 26.88
CA GLU A 464 -14.49 0.12 27.93
C GLU A 464 -14.13 -1.27 27.36
N PRO A 465 -13.15 -1.98 27.95
CA PRO A 465 -12.28 -1.50 29.04
C PRO A 465 -11.32 -0.40 28.57
N GLY A 466 -11.09 0.61 29.42
CA GLY A 466 -10.19 1.72 29.11
C GLY A 466 -8.75 1.42 29.50
N TYR A 467 -7.83 1.40 28.53
CA TYR A 467 -6.39 1.27 28.77
C TYR A 467 -5.61 2.37 28.04
N LYS A 468 -4.61 2.98 28.70
CA LYS A 468 -3.75 4.01 28.10
C LYS A 468 -3.13 3.50 26.80
N MET A 469 -2.64 2.26 26.81
CA MET A 469 -2.08 1.55 25.66
C MET A 469 -3.07 0.56 25.04
N GLY A 470 -4.37 0.89 25.02
CA GLY A 470 -5.39 0.10 24.36
C GLY A 470 -5.37 0.24 22.83
N TYR A 471 -5.34 -0.90 22.14
CA TYR A 471 -5.38 -1.06 20.68
C TYR A 471 -6.50 -2.05 20.31
N GLY A 472 -7.15 -1.86 19.17
CA GLY A 472 -8.25 -2.69 18.70
C GLY A 472 -8.39 -2.66 17.20
N ARG A 473 -9.23 -3.54 16.67
CA ARG A 473 -9.60 -3.55 15.26
C ARG A 473 -10.68 -2.48 15.04
N ASN A 474 -10.25 -1.29 14.64
CA ASN A 474 -11.13 -0.18 14.27
C ASN A 474 -11.48 -0.29 12.78
N ILE A 475 -12.76 -0.33 12.43
CA ILE A 475 -13.24 -0.60 11.07
C ILE A 475 -12.70 0.42 10.05
N THR A 476 -12.68 1.72 10.37
CA THR A 476 -12.13 2.78 9.49
C THR A 476 -10.67 2.54 9.12
N ARG A 477 -9.91 1.92 10.02
CA ARG A 477 -8.50 1.61 9.79
C ARG A 477 -8.29 0.25 9.15
N LEU A 478 -9.12 -0.70 9.54
CA LEU A 478 -9.10 -2.07 9.03
C LEU A 478 -9.37 -2.10 7.52
N GLN A 479 -10.26 -1.23 7.03
CA GLN A 479 -10.57 -1.15 5.60
C GLN A 479 -9.40 -0.64 4.75
N GLY A 480 -8.35 -0.02 5.30
CA GLY A 480 -7.16 0.33 4.52
C GLY A 480 -7.38 1.35 3.39
N GLY A 481 -8.31 2.29 3.55
CA GLY A 481 -8.63 3.31 2.53
C GLY A 481 -7.41 4.07 2.01
N VAL A 482 -6.49 4.46 2.90
CA VAL A 482 -5.24 5.15 2.52
C VAL A 482 -4.37 4.32 1.54
N TYR A 483 -4.40 2.99 1.64
CA TYR A 483 -3.67 2.11 0.73
C TYR A 483 -4.34 2.06 -0.64
N LEU A 484 -5.67 2.11 -0.68
CA LEU A 484 -6.43 2.16 -1.93
C LEU A 484 -6.21 3.49 -2.66
N SER A 485 -6.23 4.62 -1.95
CA SER A 485 -5.93 5.94 -2.50
C SER A 485 -4.50 6.00 -3.06
N ALA A 486 -3.54 5.44 -2.33
CA ALA A 486 -2.15 5.32 -2.80
C ALA A 486 -2.05 4.44 -4.05
N TYR A 487 -2.69 3.27 -4.04
CA TYR A 487 -2.74 2.36 -5.19
C TYR A 487 -3.37 3.03 -6.42
N ASN A 488 -4.46 3.79 -6.24
CA ASN A 488 -5.11 4.48 -7.36
C ASN A 488 -4.26 5.62 -7.95
N GLY A 489 -3.32 6.18 -7.18
CA GLY A 489 -2.40 7.20 -7.65
C GLY A 489 -1.32 6.69 -8.61
N ASN A 490 -0.64 5.59 -8.28
CA ASN A 490 0.54 5.14 -9.05
C ASN A 490 0.63 3.61 -9.25
N LYS A 491 -0.39 2.85 -8.83
CA LYS A 491 -0.56 1.40 -9.09
C LYS A 491 0.59 0.50 -8.60
N GLU A 492 1.38 0.97 -7.62
CA GLU A 492 2.50 0.22 -7.06
C GLU A 492 2.07 -1.12 -6.46
N ARG A 493 2.89 -2.16 -6.66
CA ARG A 493 2.65 -3.52 -6.16
C ARG A 493 2.44 -3.56 -4.65
N TYR A 494 3.26 -2.84 -3.88
CA TYR A 494 3.13 -2.80 -2.42
C TYR A 494 1.77 -2.26 -1.95
N TYR A 495 1.24 -1.23 -2.62
CA TYR A 495 -0.06 -0.68 -2.26
C TYR A 495 -1.19 -1.65 -2.57
N ARG A 496 -1.10 -2.33 -3.72
CA ARG A 496 -2.00 -3.42 -4.08
C ARG A 496 -2.05 -4.48 -2.98
N ASP A 497 -0.89 -4.94 -2.52
CA ASP A 497 -0.80 -6.01 -1.52
C ASP A 497 -1.41 -5.58 -0.17
N LEU A 498 -1.24 -4.31 0.22
CA LEU A 498 -1.88 -3.76 1.41
C LEU A 498 -3.40 -3.63 1.27
N VAL A 499 -3.92 -3.29 0.08
CA VAL A 499 -5.36 -3.28 -0.20
C VAL A 499 -5.94 -4.70 -0.10
N VAL A 500 -5.27 -5.68 -0.70
CA VAL A 500 -5.70 -7.09 -0.61
C VAL A 500 -5.60 -7.60 0.83
N ASN A 501 -4.60 -7.18 1.60
CA ASN A 501 -4.52 -7.47 3.03
C ASN A 501 -5.72 -6.88 3.79
N ALA A 502 -6.12 -5.64 3.50
CA ALA A 502 -7.29 -5.02 4.11
C ALA A 502 -8.62 -5.73 3.75
N LEU A 503 -8.76 -6.21 2.52
CA LEU A 503 -9.90 -7.06 2.11
C LEU A 503 -9.96 -8.36 2.93
N ALA A 504 -8.81 -9.01 3.12
CA ALA A 504 -8.72 -10.20 3.96
C ALA A 504 -9.01 -9.88 5.45
N ASP A 505 -8.54 -8.75 5.96
CA ASP A 505 -8.80 -8.30 7.33
C ASP A 505 -10.29 -8.06 7.57
N LEU A 506 -11.01 -7.42 6.64
CA LEU A 506 -12.47 -7.28 6.70
C LEU A 506 -13.20 -8.63 6.61
N ASN A 507 -12.72 -9.55 5.77
CA ASN A 507 -13.31 -10.88 5.68
C ASN A 507 -13.13 -11.66 7.00
N VAL A 508 -11.94 -11.61 7.60
CA VAL A 508 -11.68 -12.21 8.91
C VAL A 508 -12.54 -11.57 9.99
N PHE A 509 -12.63 -10.24 10.01
CA PHE A 509 -13.41 -9.50 11.00
C PHE A 509 -14.91 -9.79 10.92
N SER A 510 -15.42 -10.11 9.73
CA SER A 510 -16.81 -10.52 9.48
C SER A 510 -17.04 -12.04 9.57
N ASN A 511 -16.09 -12.81 10.10
CA ASN A 511 -16.17 -14.28 10.20
C ASN A 511 -16.39 -14.98 8.84
N GLY A 512 -15.75 -14.46 7.79
CA GLY A 512 -15.76 -15.01 6.44
C GLY A 512 -16.99 -14.63 5.61
N ALA A 513 -17.81 -13.66 6.05
CA ALA A 513 -19.05 -13.29 5.37
C ALA A 513 -18.79 -12.83 3.92
N ILE A 514 -17.73 -12.07 3.69
CA ILE A 514 -17.37 -11.55 2.37
C ILE A 514 -17.09 -12.69 1.39
N ALA A 515 -16.23 -13.63 1.77
CA ALA A 515 -15.87 -14.77 0.94
C ALA A 515 -17.05 -15.74 0.70
N LYS A 516 -18.06 -15.73 1.58
CA LYS A 516 -19.32 -16.50 1.42
C LYS A 516 -20.35 -15.78 0.55
N GLY A 517 -20.04 -14.60 -0.02
CA GLY A 517 -20.98 -13.80 -0.79
C GLY A 517 -22.11 -13.17 0.04
N GLN A 518 -21.95 -13.11 1.36
CA GLN A 518 -22.97 -12.56 2.28
C GLN A 518 -22.78 -11.04 2.44
N THR A 519 -23.79 -10.36 2.98
CA THR A 519 -23.73 -8.94 3.37
C THR A 519 -22.99 -8.79 4.69
N PRO A 520 -21.72 -8.35 4.71
CA PRO A 520 -21.06 -8.09 5.98
C PRO A 520 -21.68 -6.85 6.62
N VAL A 521 -22.12 -6.98 7.87
CA VAL A 521 -22.31 -5.82 8.75
C VAL A 521 -21.29 -5.96 9.87
N PHE A 522 -20.34 -5.04 9.90
CA PHE A 522 -19.22 -5.01 10.81
C PHE A 522 -19.67 -4.45 12.16
N LYS A 523 -19.49 -5.27 13.20
CA LYS A 523 -19.78 -4.88 14.58
C LYS A 523 -18.50 -4.48 15.28
N THR A 524 -18.59 -3.51 16.18
CA THR A 524 -17.47 -3.11 17.03
C THR A 524 -17.05 -4.23 17.99
N GLU A 525 -15.78 -4.23 18.39
CA GLU A 525 -15.28 -5.16 19.42
C GLU A 525 -15.16 -4.53 20.80
N TYR A 526 -15.33 -3.21 20.92
CA TYR A 526 -15.13 -2.46 22.15
C TYR A 526 -16.25 -1.46 22.37
N THR A 527 -16.60 -1.24 23.63
CA THR A 527 -17.71 -0.37 24.01
C THR A 527 -17.26 1.08 24.07
N SER A 528 -18.05 2.01 23.51
CA SER A 528 -17.89 3.44 23.76
C SER A 528 -18.45 3.78 25.15
N ALA A 529 -17.64 4.42 26.00
CA ALA A 529 -18.07 4.81 27.34
C ALA A 529 -19.25 5.80 27.30
N GLY A 530 -19.24 6.71 26.32
CA GLY A 530 -20.32 7.68 26.10
C GLY A 530 -21.63 7.01 25.67
N LEU A 531 -21.59 6.08 24.72
CA LEU A 531 -22.79 5.37 24.26
C LEU A 531 -23.38 4.48 25.36
N LYS A 532 -22.53 3.78 26.11
CA LYS A 532 -22.98 2.99 27.26
C LYS A 532 -23.65 3.89 28.30
N LYS A 533 -23.06 5.04 28.64
CA LYS A 533 -23.62 5.98 29.62
C LYS A 533 -24.98 6.54 29.17
N SER A 534 -25.07 6.98 27.91
CA SER A 534 -26.27 7.67 27.42
C SER A 534 -27.40 6.72 27.02
N TYR A 535 -27.07 5.54 26.47
CA TYR A 535 -28.05 4.65 25.82
C TYR A 535 -28.01 3.21 26.33
N GLY A 536 -27.06 2.85 27.19
CA GLY A 536 -26.85 1.47 27.62
C GLY A 536 -26.23 0.57 26.54
N THR A 537 -25.75 1.15 25.44
CA THR A 537 -25.18 0.41 24.30
C THR A 537 -23.80 -0.14 24.66
N THR A 538 -23.65 -1.46 24.59
CA THR A 538 -22.39 -2.18 24.79
C THR A 538 -21.98 -2.92 23.51
N ALA A 539 -20.69 -3.21 23.35
CA ALA A 539 -20.17 -3.99 22.24
C ALA A 539 -20.54 -5.47 22.38
N PRO A 540 -20.85 -6.17 21.27
CA PRO A 540 -20.77 -5.68 19.90
C PRO A 540 -22.00 -4.84 19.47
N TYR A 541 -21.75 -3.67 18.87
CA TYR A 541 -22.79 -2.82 18.26
C TYR A 541 -22.40 -2.42 16.84
N ILE A 542 -23.38 -2.00 16.04
CA ILE A 542 -23.20 -1.48 14.70
C ILE A 542 -23.11 0.04 14.78
N ASP A 543 -22.11 0.60 14.11
CA ASP A 543 -21.98 2.02 13.83
C ASP A 543 -22.22 2.19 12.32
N THR A 544 -23.26 2.91 11.93
CA THR A 544 -23.67 3.02 10.53
C THR A 544 -22.59 3.68 9.68
N ARG A 545 -21.91 4.71 10.19
CA ARG A 545 -20.87 5.41 9.43
C ARG A 545 -19.63 4.56 9.20
N LEU A 546 -19.21 3.80 10.20
CA LEU A 546 -18.09 2.85 10.02
C LEU A 546 -18.42 1.79 8.96
N ASN A 547 -19.67 1.34 8.90
CA ASN A 547 -20.12 0.38 7.90
C ASN A 547 -20.30 0.99 6.51
N GLU A 548 -20.76 2.24 6.42
CA GLU A 548 -20.81 3.00 5.16
C GLU A 548 -19.42 3.06 4.53
N ASN A 549 -18.43 3.50 5.31
CA ASN A 549 -17.04 3.61 4.87
C ASN A 549 -16.49 2.25 4.42
N ALA A 550 -16.79 1.17 5.15
CA ALA A 550 -16.31 -0.16 4.79
C ALA A 550 -16.98 -0.68 3.50
N ALA A 551 -18.27 -0.41 3.32
CA ALA A 551 -19.01 -0.76 2.11
C ALA A 551 -18.51 -0.01 0.88
N LEU A 552 -18.22 1.30 1.02
CA LEU A 552 -17.59 2.11 -0.01
C LEU A 552 -16.18 1.60 -0.34
N PHE A 553 -15.38 1.27 0.66
CA PHE A 553 -14.05 0.67 0.42
C PHE A 553 -14.16 -0.63 -0.38
N LEU A 554 -15.08 -1.54 -0.02
CA LEU A 554 -15.25 -2.81 -0.74
C LEU A 554 -15.63 -2.60 -2.20
N LYS A 555 -16.53 -1.64 -2.50
CA LYS A 555 -16.89 -1.25 -3.87
C LYS A 555 -15.70 -0.65 -4.61
N ASN A 556 -15.03 0.34 -4.03
CA ASN A 556 -13.93 1.03 -4.70
C ASN A 556 -12.72 0.10 -4.91
N ALA A 557 -12.46 -0.81 -3.98
CA ALA A 557 -11.45 -1.86 -4.14
C ALA A 557 -11.86 -2.87 -5.23
N SER A 558 -13.14 -3.22 -5.31
CA SER A 558 -13.68 -4.07 -6.38
C SER A 558 -13.43 -3.46 -7.75
N GLU A 559 -13.71 -2.18 -7.93
CA GLU A 559 -13.46 -1.45 -9.18
C GLU A 559 -11.97 -1.34 -9.48
N SER A 560 -11.17 -0.94 -8.49
CA SER A 560 -9.74 -0.68 -8.66
C SER A 560 -8.92 -1.95 -8.93
N LEU A 561 -9.34 -3.09 -8.39
CA LEU A 561 -8.67 -4.38 -8.53
C LEU A 561 -9.43 -5.38 -9.42
N SER A 562 -10.55 -4.96 -10.02
CA SER A 562 -11.41 -5.81 -10.86
C SER A 562 -11.84 -7.11 -10.15
N ILE A 563 -12.53 -7.00 -9.01
CA ILE A 563 -13.02 -8.12 -8.19
C ILE A 563 -14.55 -8.25 -8.35
N PRO A 564 -15.06 -9.04 -9.31
CA PRO A 564 -16.49 -9.05 -9.65
C PRO A 564 -17.40 -9.44 -8.47
N GLU A 565 -16.92 -10.31 -7.57
CA GLU A 565 -17.70 -10.80 -6.42
C GLU A 565 -18.04 -9.70 -5.40
N LEU A 566 -17.32 -8.56 -5.47
CA LEU A 566 -17.50 -7.40 -4.60
C LEU A 566 -18.18 -6.20 -5.29
N ALA A 567 -18.54 -6.32 -6.57
CA ALA A 567 -19.13 -5.21 -7.34
C ALA A 567 -20.45 -4.70 -6.74
N THR A 568 -21.15 -5.55 -5.99
CA THR A 568 -22.40 -5.22 -5.31
C THR A 568 -22.25 -5.09 -3.78
N ALA A 569 -21.02 -4.96 -3.26
CA ALA A 569 -20.78 -4.92 -1.81
C ALA A 569 -21.44 -3.71 -1.14
N ASN A 570 -21.53 -2.57 -1.84
CA ASN A 570 -22.26 -1.40 -1.39
C ASN A 570 -23.79 -1.61 -1.38
N LEU A 571 -24.35 -2.31 -2.38
CA LEU A 571 -25.79 -2.60 -2.45
C LEU A 571 -26.28 -3.35 -1.21
N ARG A 572 -25.46 -4.30 -0.76
CA ARG A 572 -25.70 -5.09 0.46
C ARG A 572 -25.85 -4.20 1.69
N TYR A 573 -25.03 -3.15 1.83
CA TYR A 573 -25.19 -2.17 2.92
C TYR A 573 -26.36 -1.20 2.70
N ALA A 574 -26.65 -0.83 1.45
CA ALA A 574 -27.83 -0.01 1.13
C ALA A 574 -29.13 -0.72 1.53
N ASP A 575 -29.23 -2.03 1.30
CA ASP A 575 -30.36 -2.85 1.75
C ASP A 575 -30.50 -2.83 3.27
N PHE A 576 -29.38 -2.91 3.99
CA PHE A 576 -29.36 -2.78 5.45
C PHE A 576 -29.89 -1.41 5.91
N LEU A 577 -29.51 -0.31 5.24
CA LEU A 577 -30.03 1.04 5.53
C LEU A 577 -31.54 1.14 5.28
N VAL A 578 -32.04 0.60 4.18
CA VAL A 578 -33.49 0.56 3.87
C VAL A 578 -34.25 -0.21 4.96
N GLN A 579 -33.68 -1.29 5.49
CA GLN A 579 -34.29 -2.11 6.54
C GLN A 579 -34.35 -1.44 7.91
N GLN A 580 -33.58 -0.37 8.17
CA GLN A 580 -33.54 0.27 9.51
C GLN A 580 -34.92 0.73 10.01
N LYS A 581 -35.79 1.18 9.09
CA LYS A 581 -37.18 1.54 9.41
C LYS A 581 -37.94 0.34 10.01
N THR A 582 -37.84 -0.81 9.35
CA THR A 582 -38.50 -2.06 9.81
C THR A 582 -37.86 -2.64 11.07
N THR A 583 -36.54 -2.47 11.23
CA THR A 583 -35.81 -2.85 12.46
C THR A 583 -36.13 -1.91 13.63
N GLY A 584 -36.78 -0.78 13.37
CA GLY A 584 -37.10 0.23 14.37
C GLY A 584 -35.90 1.07 14.81
N ASN A 585 -34.75 0.99 14.12
CA ASN A 585 -33.56 1.79 14.39
C ASN A 585 -33.67 3.21 13.79
N ILE A 586 -34.79 3.88 14.07
CA ILE A 586 -35.12 5.19 13.52
C ILE A 586 -35.68 6.14 14.57
N ILE A 587 -35.47 7.43 14.33
CA ILE A 587 -36.16 8.56 14.96
C ILE A 587 -37.24 9.07 14.00
N PRO A 588 -38.53 8.82 14.27
CA PRO A 588 -39.61 9.34 13.42
C PRO A 588 -39.69 10.88 13.49
N ILE A 589 -39.84 11.54 12.35
CA ILE A 589 -39.96 13.01 12.26
C ILE A 589 -41.37 13.42 11.84
N THR A 590 -41.93 12.72 10.84
CA THR A 590 -43.33 12.87 10.41
C THR A 590 -43.92 11.48 10.12
N ALA A 591 -45.17 11.42 9.63
CA ALA A 591 -45.77 10.17 9.18
C ALA A 591 -44.99 9.50 8.03
N THR A 592 -44.24 10.28 7.24
CA THR A 592 -43.54 9.81 6.04
C THR A 592 -42.03 10.04 6.05
N SER A 593 -41.48 10.72 7.07
CA SER A 593 -40.04 10.99 7.19
C SER A 593 -39.49 10.57 8.54
N TYR A 594 -38.23 10.14 8.54
CA TYR A 594 -37.50 9.70 9.71
C TYR A 594 -36.00 9.92 9.51
N LEU A 595 -35.22 9.70 10.55
CA LEU A 595 -33.76 9.61 10.50
C LEU A 595 -33.32 8.25 11.06
N ILE A 596 -32.22 7.70 10.54
CA ILE A 596 -31.65 6.42 11.02
C ILE A 596 -30.70 6.73 12.17
N ALA A 597 -30.88 6.05 13.31
CA ALA A 597 -30.02 6.28 14.46
C ALA A 597 -28.62 5.70 14.23
N ASP A 598 -27.59 6.44 14.65
CA ASP A 598 -26.17 6.19 14.31
C ASP A 598 -25.67 4.81 14.76
N TYR A 599 -26.22 4.33 15.87
CA TYR A 599 -25.79 3.09 16.50
C TYR A 599 -26.93 2.14 16.77
N TYR A 600 -26.69 0.87 16.47
CA TYR A 600 -27.63 -0.21 16.72
C TYR A 600 -26.97 -1.37 17.47
N ALA A 601 -27.53 -1.71 18.63
CA ALA A 601 -27.26 -2.97 19.31
C ALA A 601 -28.59 -3.63 19.72
N PRO A 602 -28.75 -4.95 19.54
CA PRO A 602 -29.93 -5.66 20.04
C PRO A 602 -30.15 -5.38 21.53
N GLY A 603 -31.36 -4.93 21.89
CA GLY A 603 -31.74 -4.62 23.27
C GLY A 603 -31.26 -3.26 23.82
N SER A 604 -30.55 -2.44 23.03
CA SER A 604 -30.17 -1.08 23.44
C SER A 604 -31.29 -0.06 23.22
N LYS A 605 -31.24 1.06 23.97
CA LYS A 605 -32.11 2.21 23.68
C LYS A 605 -31.73 2.79 22.33
N LYS A 606 -32.73 3.36 21.63
CA LYS A 606 -32.48 4.11 20.40
C LYS A 606 -31.50 5.24 20.67
N THR A 607 -30.47 5.32 19.82
CA THR A 607 -29.41 6.31 19.95
C THR A 607 -29.80 7.61 19.26
N HIS A 608 -28.88 8.58 19.26
CA HIS A 608 -29.04 9.83 18.52
C HIS A 608 -28.82 9.60 17.03
N VAL A 609 -29.16 10.63 16.26
CA VAL A 609 -28.74 10.79 14.87
C VAL A 609 -27.79 11.97 14.80
N SER A 610 -26.62 11.79 14.24
CA SER A 610 -25.71 12.87 13.88
C SER A 610 -26.05 13.44 12.51
N LEU A 611 -25.98 14.76 12.34
CA LEU A 611 -26.36 15.40 11.08
C LEU A 611 -25.48 14.92 9.91
N ASN A 612 -24.18 14.77 10.13
CA ASN A 612 -23.25 14.25 9.12
C ASN A 612 -23.56 12.78 8.73
N HIS A 613 -23.92 11.92 9.68
CA HIS A 613 -24.32 10.53 9.42
C HIS A 613 -25.57 10.49 8.56
N ALA A 614 -26.61 11.26 8.91
CA ALA A 614 -27.85 11.30 8.14
C ALA A 614 -27.62 11.78 6.69
N LEU A 615 -26.74 12.78 6.51
CA LEU A 615 -26.33 13.25 5.17
C LEU A 615 -25.54 12.19 4.40
N GLY A 616 -24.60 11.51 5.07
CA GLY A 616 -23.79 10.43 4.50
C GLY A 616 -24.62 9.24 4.04
N GLU A 617 -25.50 8.73 4.89
CA GLU A 617 -26.42 7.62 4.59
C GLU A 617 -27.37 7.97 3.43
N MET A 618 -27.93 9.18 3.44
CA MET A 618 -28.77 9.67 2.35
C MET A 618 -27.99 9.71 1.03
N ARG A 619 -26.78 10.26 1.01
CA ARG A 619 -25.91 10.29 -0.18
C ARG A 619 -25.54 8.88 -0.64
N PHE A 620 -25.21 7.98 0.29
CA PHE A 620 -24.88 6.59 -0.02
C PHE A 620 -26.04 5.89 -0.75
N LEU A 621 -27.27 6.11 -0.28
CA LEU A 621 -28.47 5.58 -0.92
C LEU A 621 -28.73 6.19 -2.31
N LEU A 622 -28.44 7.49 -2.50
CA LEU A 622 -28.54 8.13 -3.82
C LEU A 622 -27.52 7.58 -4.80
N GLU A 623 -26.27 7.39 -4.37
CA GLU A 623 -25.23 6.77 -5.20
C GLU A 623 -25.62 5.33 -5.58
N THR A 624 -26.17 4.58 -4.63
CA THR A 624 -26.68 3.23 -4.88
C THR A 624 -27.86 3.24 -5.87
N TYR A 625 -28.76 4.21 -5.77
CA TYR A 625 -29.86 4.38 -6.74
C TYR A 625 -29.32 4.68 -8.14
N LYS A 626 -28.36 5.60 -8.27
CA LYS A 626 -27.71 5.93 -9.55
C LYS A 626 -27.09 4.69 -10.20
N GLN A 627 -26.50 3.81 -9.40
CA GLN A 627 -25.91 2.55 -9.87
C GLN A 627 -26.96 1.52 -10.32
N THR A 628 -28.11 1.42 -9.64
CA THR A 628 -29.04 0.28 -9.79
C THR A 628 -30.39 0.60 -10.44
N GLY A 629 -30.83 1.85 -10.38
CA GLY A 629 -32.20 2.24 -10.71
C GLY A 629 -33.26 1.77 -9.70
N GLU A 630 -32.89 1.12 -8.60
CA GLU A 630 -33.86 0.57 -7.65
C GLU A 630 -34.52 1.68 -6.80
N THR A 631 -35.82 1.89 -7.02
CA THR A 631 -36.58 3.01 -6.43
C THR A 631 -36.66 2.97 -4.90
N LYS A 632 -36.44 1.82 -4.26
CA LYS A 632 -36.40 1.68 -2.80
C LYS A 632 -35.31 2.57 -2.17
N TYR A 633 -34.14 2.67 -2.80
CA TYR A 633 -33.03 3.48 -2.31
C TYR A 633 -33.34 4.98 -2.45
N LEU A 634 -33.86 5.39 -3.63
CA LEU A 634 -34.30 6.76 -3.86
C LEU A 634 -35.40 7.19 -2.88
N LYS A 635 -36.37 6.29 -2.64
CA LYS A 635 -37.46 6.53 -1.69
C LYS A 635 -36.90 6.77 -0.28
N THR A 636 -36.05 5.88 0.22
CA THR A 636 -35.45 6.04 1.55
C THR A 636 -34.62 7.32 1.65
N ALA A 637 -33.80 7.64 0.64
CA ALA A 637 -33.02 8.88 0.62
C ALA A 637 -33.92 10.14 0.67
N ARG A 638 -35.06 10.14 -0.05
CA ARG A 638 -36.04 11.24 0.02
C ARG A 638 -36.71 11.35 1.39
N GLU A 639 -37.02 10.23 2.04
CA GLU A 639 -37.59 10.21 3.39
C GLU A 639 -36.58 10.78 4.43
N LEU A 640 -35.29 10.46 4.30
CA LEU A 640 -34.21 11.04 5.11
C LEU A 640 -34.05 12.54 4.86
N LYS A 641 -33.95 12.95 3.58
CA LYS A 641 -33.86 14.36 3.16
C LYS A 641 -34.99 15.19 3.78
N ALA A 642 -36.23 14.72 3.62
CA ALA A 642 -37.41 15.39 4.18
C ALA A 642 -37.38 15.47 5.71
N GLY A 643 -36.82 14.45 6.38
CA GLY A 643 -36.60 14.46 7.83
C GLY A 643 -35.62 15.57 8.26
N ILE A 644 -34.47 15.66 7.60
CA ILE A 644 -33.45 16.69 7.85
C ILE A 644 -34.03 18.09 7.61
N GLU A 645 -34.71 18.28 6.48
CA GLU A 645 -35.32 19.56 6.11
C GLU A 645 -36.42 19.99 7.09
N LYS A 646 -37.25 19.06 7.55
CA LYS A 646 -38.35 19.36 8.48
C LYS A 646 -37.85 19.85 9.85
N LEU A 647 -36.66 19.44 10.24
CA LEU A 647 -36.04 19.86 11.49
C LEU A 647 -35.36 21.23 11.41
N TYR A 648 -35.18 21.82 10.22
CA TYR A 648 -34.79 23.22 10.09
C TYR A 648 -35.91 24.16 10.59
N PRO A 649 -35.60 25.29 11.27
CA PRO A 649 -34.28 25.87 11.54
C PRO A 649 -33.57 25.32 12.78
N LYS A 650 -34.11 24.31 13.49
CA LYS A 650 -33.56 23.86 14.78
C LYS A 650 -32.15 23.29 14.69
N TRP A 651 -31.70 22.84 13.52
CA TRP A 651 -30.30 22.44 13.28
C TRP A 651 -29.31 23.59 13.47
N VAL A 652 -29.72 24.84 13.28
CA VAL A 652 -28.85 26.00 13.35
C VAL A 652 -28.84 26.56 14.77
N ARG A 653 -27.64 26.68 15.35
CA ARG A 653 -27.40 27.26 16.68
C ARG A 653 -27.45 28.79 16.62
N PRO A 654 -27.68 29.47 17.75
CA PRO A 654 -27.67 30.94 17.80
C PRO A 654 -26.37 31.60 17.33
N ASN A 655 -25.23 30.90 17.44
CA ASN A 655 -23.93 31.40 16.98
C ASN A 655 -23.69 31.21 15.46
N GLY A 656 -24.64 30.61 14.74
CA GLY A 656 -24.55 30.30 13.31
C GLY A 656 -23.91 28.94 13.00
N ASP A 657 -23.40 28.23 14.00
CA ASP A 657 -22.93 26.85 13.86
C ASP A 657 -24.11 25.87 13.75
N LEU A 658 -23.83 24.60 13.46
CA LEU A 658 -24.83 23.54 13.47
C LEU A 658 -24.78 22.75 14.78
N TRP A 659 -25.92 22.15 15.16
CA TRP A 659 -25.93 21.11 16.18
C TRP A 659 -25.40 19.81 15.59
N TYR A 660 -24.57 19.10 16.37
CA TYR A 660 -24.02 17.80 15.99
C TYR A 660 -25.11 16.74 15.81
N GLN A 661 -26.01 16.62 16.78
CA GLN A 661 -26.94 15.50 16.87
C GLN A 661 -28.36 15.89 17.33
N VAL A 662 -29.31 15.00 17.08
CA VAL A 662 -30.67 15.00 17.62
C VAL A 662 -31.02 13.63 18.23
N ASN A 663 -31.65 13.61 19.40
CA ASN A 663 -32.06 12.36 20.06
C ASN A 663 -33.53 11.98 19.77
N GLY A 664 -33.96 10.81 20.26
CA GLY A 664 -35.32 10.30 20.04
C GLY A 664 -36.46 11.17 20.57
N SER A 665 -36.16 12.12 21.47
CA SER A 665 -37.10 13.13 21.97
C SER A 665 -37.02 14.46 21.21
N LEU A 666 -36.32 14.47 20.06
CA LEU A 666 -36.08 15.64 19.21
C LEU A 666 -35.35 16.79 19.92
N VAL A 667 -34.51 16.45 20.90
CA VAL A 667 -33.61 17.40 21.58
C VAL A 667 -32.27 17.41 20.86
N PHE A 668 -31.83 18.62 20.49
CA PHE A 668 -30.57 18.86 19.80
C PHE A 668 -29.44 19.11 20.80
N ALA A 669 -28.24 18.59 20.51
CA ALA A 669 -27.09 18.73 21.40
C ALA A 669 -25.76 18.55 20.64
N GLY A 670 -24.66 18.90 21.31
CA GLY A 670 -23.29 18.71 20.84
C GLY A 670 -22.80 19.78 19.86
N ASP A 671 -21.54 20.16 20.00
CA ASP A 671 -20.86 21.01 19.02
C ASP A 671 -20.56 20.18 17.77
N ASP A 672 -20.90 20.72 16.61
CA ASP A 672 -20.64 20.07 15.32
C ASP A 672 -19.15 20.13 14.94
N TYR A 673 -18.74 19.23 14.06
CA TYR A 673 -17.37 19.21 13.53
C TYR A 673 -17.05 20.50 12.78
N ASP A 674 -15.79 20.94 12.85
CA ASP A 674 -15.33 22.19 12.24
C ASP A 674 -15.76 22.35 10.78
N THR A 675 -15.57 21.31 9.95
CA THR A 675 -15.85 21.37 8.51
C THR A 675 -16.52 20.13 7.90
N LEU A 676 -16.60 19.01 8.62
CA LEU A 676 -17.12 17.74 8.09
C LEU A 676 -18.57 17.87 7.60
N THR A 677 -19.47 18.36 8.45
CA THR A 677 -20.90 18.53 8.09
C THR A 677 -21.10 19.55 6.98
N LEU A 678 -20.23 20.57 6.87
CA LEU A 678 -20.25 21.50 5.74
C LEU A 678 -19.93 20.78 4.42
N ALA A 679 -18.92 19.91 4.43
CA ALA A 679 -18.57 19.10 3.27
C ALA A 679 -19.72 18.15 2.89
N ASP A 680 -20.34 17.48 3.86
CA ASP A 680 -21.48 16.58 3.63
C ASP A 680 -22.70 17.31 3.03
N LEU A 681 -22.99 18.53 3.47
CA LEU A 681 -24.06 19.36 2.90
C LEU A 681 -23.79 19.72 1.44
N LEU A 682 -22.57 20.16 1.13
CA LEU A 682 -22.16 20.50 -0.24
C LEU A 682 -22.23 19.28 -1.16
N MET A 683 -21.69 18.14 -0.71
CA MET A 683 -21.76 16.89 -1.48
C MET A 683 -23.18 16.39 -1.67
N SER A 684 -24.05 16.60 -0.68
CA SER A 684 -25.47 16.24 -0.80
C SER A 684 -26.17 17.03 -1.91
N GLN A 685 -25.86 18.33 -2.08
CA GLN A 685 -26.43 19.12 -3.17
C GLN A 685 -26.00 18.59 -4.55
N ASN A 686 -24.75 18.17 -4.70
CA ASN A 686 -24.28 17.52 -5.94
C ASN A 686 -25.01 16.19 -6.17
N ALA A 687 -25.11 15.35 -5.13
CA ALA A 687 -25.83 14.08 -5.21
C ALA A 687 -27.31 14.26 -5.58
N PHE A 688 -27.95 15.35 -5.14
CA PHE A 688 -29.31 15.68 -5.56
C PHE A 688 -29.37 15.99 -7.06
N ALA A 689 -28.51 16.89 -7.55
CA ALA A 689 -28.46 17.26 -8.96
C ALA A 689 -28.22 16.04 -9.87
N GLU A 690 -27.27 15.19 -9.50
CA GLU A 690 -26.92 13.97 -10.24
C GLU A 690 -28.05 12.94 -10.30
N ASN A 691 -28.98 12.98 -9.35
CA ASN A 691 -30.12 12.06 -9.25
C ASN A 691 -31.46 12.73 -9.63
N GLY A 692 -31.43 13.91 -10.27
CA GLY A 692 -32.63 14.64 -10.69
C GLY A 692 -33.51 15.09 -9.51
N ILE A 693 -32.93 15.25 -8.33
CA ILE A 693 -33.61 15.78 -7.14
C ILE A 693 -33.40 17.29 -7.11
N PRO A 694 -34.46 18.10 -6.91
CA PRO A 694 -34.30 19.55 -6.79
C PRO A 694 -33.34 19.95 -5.67
N ARG A 695 -32.50 20.95 -5.96
CA ARG A 695 -31.60 21.58 -4.99
C ARG A 695 -32.38 22.00 -3.73
N SER A 696 -31.82 21.74 -2.55
CA SER A 696 -32.48 22.10 -1.29
C SER A 696 -32.12 23.51 -0.83
N GLU A 697 -33.09 24.43 -0.82
CA GLU A 697 -32.90 25.76 -0.24
C GLU A 697 -32.60 25.72 1.26
N ILE A 698 -33.06 24.68 1.96
CA ILE A 698 -32.79 24.51 3.39
C ILE A 698 -31.33 24.13 3.62
N PHE A 699 -30.78 23.25 2.78
CA PHE A 699 -29.36 22.89 2.87
C PHE A 699 -28.49 24.08 2.52
N ASP A 700 -28.87 24.90 1.53
CA ASP A 700 -28.18 26.15 1.22
C ASP A 700 -28.16 27.11 2.43
N LYS A 701 -29.27 27.24 3.16
CA LYS A 701 -29.31 28.04 4.39
C LYS A 701 -28.36 27.51 5.46
N MET A 702 -28.25 26.19 5.63
CA MET A 702 -27.31 25.58 6.56
C MET A 702 -25.85 25.74 6.12
N ILE A 703 -25.55 25.58 4.83
CA ILE A 703 -24.23 25.83 4.23
C ILE A 703 -23.82 27.27 4.52
N VAL A 704 -24.66 28.25 4.18
CA VAL A 704 -24.39 29.68 4.41
C VAL A 704 -24.11 29.95 5.90
N SER A 705 -24.93 29.39 6.80
CA SER A 705 -24.75 29.56 8.24
C SER A 705 -23.41 29.01 8.73
N LYS A 706 -23.12 27.75 8.41
CA LYS A 706 -21.90 27.05 8.82
C LYS A 706 -20.65 27.68 8.22
N THR A 707 -20.67 28.08 6.94
CA THR A 707 -19.55 28.78 6.30
C THR A 707 -19.29 30.13 6.97
N LYS A 708 -20.33 30.92 7.27
CA LYS A 708 -20.17 32.19 8.01
C LYS A 708 -19.59 31.96 9.40
N TYR A 709 -20.05 30.93 10.11
CA TYR A 709 -19.48 30.54 11.40
C TYR A 709 -18.00 30.16 11.28
N ALA A 710 -17.64 29.32 10.32
CA ALA A 710 -16.25 28.88 10.09
C ALA A 710 -15.33 30.08 9.80
N VAL A 711 -15.76 30.99 8.92
CA VAL A 711 -15.01 32.22 8.59
C VAL A 711 -14.86 33.12 9.82
N LYS A 712 -15.96 33.38 10.54
CA LYS A 712 -15.95 34.21 11.75
C LYS A 712 -14.99 33.69 12.81
N ASN A 713 -14.90 32.37 12.96
CA ASN A 713 -14.05 31.70 13.95
C ASN A 713 -12.68 31.27 13.40
N LYS A 714 -12.33 31.67 12.17
CA LYS A 714 -11.05 31.34 11.52
C LYS A 714 -10.77 29.84 11.44
N VAL A 715 -11.82 29.03 11.31
CA VAL A 715 -11.71 27.59 11.08
C VAL A 715 -11.05 27.36 9.72
N LYS A 716 -10.05 26.49 9.66
CA LYS A 716 -9.36 26.16 8.39
C LYS A 716 -10.31 25.38 7.47
N ILE A 717 -10.57 25.93 6.29
CA ILE A 717 -11.35 25.29 5.23
C ILE A 717 -10.36 24.71 4.21
N SER A 718 -10.52 23.42 3.89
CA SER A 718 -9.68 22.74 2.91
C SER A 718 -9.88 23.32 1.50
N ALA A 719 -8.90 23.12 0.62
CA ALA A 719 -8.99 23.55 -0.78
C ALA A 719 -10.21 22.94 -1.48
N GLN A 720 -10.55 21.68 -1.16
CA GLN A 720 -11.68 20.98 -1.74
C GLN A 720 -13.03 21.54 -1.31
N ILE A 721 -13.23 21.83 -0.01
CA ILE A 721 -14.46 22.48 0.47
C ILE A 721 -14.55 23.89 -0.13
N SER A 722 -13.42 24.59 -0.29
CA SER A 722 -13.37 25.91 -0.93
C SER A 722 -13.81 25.85 -2.39
N LEU A 723 -13.36 24.82 -3.15
CA LEU A 723 -13.79 24.57 -4.53
C LEU A 723 -15.29 24.30 -4.60
N LEU A 724 -15.82 23.40 -3.77
CA LEU A 724 -17.24 23.08 -3.71
C LEU A 724 -18.09 24.32 -3.36
N LEU A 725 -17.62 25.16 -2.44
CA LEU A 725 -18.28 26.43 -2.13
C LEU A 725 -18.29 27.36 -3.35
N GLN A 726 -17.21 27.45 -4.11
CA GLN A 726 -17.14 28.29 -5.32
C GLN A 726 -18.09 27.76 -6.41
N GLU A 727 -18.01 26.47 -6.73
CA GLU A 727 -18.83 25.82 -7.76
C GLU A 727 -20.32 25.92 -7.46
N GLN A 728 -20.70 25.92 -6.18
CA GLN A 728 -22.10 26.03 -5.75
C GLN A 728 -22.56 27.47 -5.46
N GLY A 729 -21.78 28.48 -5.82
CA GLY A 729 -22.18 29.89 -5.71
C GLY A 729 -21.99 30.53 -4.33
N PHE A 730 -21.30 29.86 -3.40
CA PHE A 730 -20.95 30.35 -2.06
C PHE A 730 -19.55 30.94 -1.95
N GLY A 731 -18.78 31.00 -3.04
CA GLY A 731 -17.38 31.45 -3.03
C GLY A 731 -17.17 32.86 -2.43
N ASN A 732 -18.15 33.75 -2.55
CA ASN A 732 -18.10 35.09 -1.95
C ASN A 732 -18.02 35.06 -0.41
N LEU A 733 -18.49 34.00 0.25
CA LEU A 733 -18.44 33.89 1.71
C LEU A 733 -17.02 33.68 2.26
N ILE A 734 -16.11 33.14 1.45
CA ILE A 734 -14.74 32.80 1.86
C ILE A 734 -13.67 33.70 1.24
N LYS A 735 -14.06 34.60 0.32
CA LYS A 735 -13.15 35.48 -0.42
C LYS A 735 -12.39 36.42 0.52
N GLY A 736 -11.06 36.44 0.43
CA GLY A 736 -10.20 37.32 1.24
C GLY A 736 -10.06 36.91 2.71
N THR A 737 -10.51 35.70 3.09
CA THR A 737 -10.44 35.21 4.46
C THR A 737 -9.20 34.35 4.67
N SER A 738 -8.61 34.41 5.86
CA SER A 738 -7.52 33.48 6.27
C SER A 738 -8.01 32.04 6.49
N ALA A 739 -9.33 31.83 6.49
CA ALA A 739 -9.98 30.54 6.62
C ALA A 739 -9.88 29.70 5.33
N ALA A 740 -9.85 30.34 4.16
CA ALA A 740 -9.54 29.68 2.90
C ALA A 740 -8.04 29.34 2.85
N SER A 741 -7.67 28.10 2.51
CA SER A 741 -6.26 27.79 2.32
C SER A 741 -5.68 28.67 1.21
N SER A 742 -4.79 29.60 1.56
CA SER A 742 -4.05 30.40 0.60
C SER A 742 -3.11 29.47 -0.17
N THR A 743 -3.52 29.00 -1.35
CA THR A 743 -2.57 28.48 -2.33
C THR A 743 -2.30 29.58 -3.35
N SER A 744 -1.14 30.19 -3.17
CA SER A 744 -0.28 30.59 -4.29
C SER A 744 -0.27 29.50 -5.37
N ASN A 745 -0.20 29.93 -6.63
CA ASN A 745 -0.21 29.24 -7.94
C ASN A 745 0.53 27.88 -8.14
N GLN A 746 0.61 26.98 -7.18
CA GLN A 746 0.95 25.57 -7.43
C GLN A 746 -0.08 24.65 -6.79
N PHE A 747 -1.02 24.24 -7.63
CA PHE A 747 -1.86 23.07 -7.42
C PHE A 747 -0.96 21.85 -7.20
N ASN A 748 -1.03 21.24 -6.02
CA ASN A 748 -0.40 19.95 -5.75
C ASN A 748 -1.48 18.85 -5.76
N PRO A 749 -1.54 18.02 -6.80
CA PRO A 749 -2.51 16.93 -6.91
C PRO A 749 -2.43 15.91 -5.75
N ASP A 750 -1.33 15.88 -5.00
CA ASP A 750 -1.13 14.97 -3.87
C ASP A 750 -1.73 15.46 -2.55
N ASP A 751 -2.18 16.73 -2.47
CA ASP A 751 -2.89 17.27 -1.31
C ASP A 751 -4.43 17.10 -1.42
N LEU A 752 -4.90 16.48 -2.50
CA LEU A 752 -6.30 16.16 -2.70
C LEU A 752 -6.63 14.80 -2.06
N PRO A 753 -7.72 14.70 -1.27
CA PRO A 753 -8.50 13.49 -1.16
C PRO A 753 -8.84 13.01 -2.57
N LYS A 754 -8.26 11.87 -3.00
CA LYS A 754 -8.39 11.42 -4.40
C LYS A 754 -9.77 10.82 -4.68
N ASP A 755 -10.58 10.60 -3.65
CA ASP A 755 -11.99 10.26 -3.73
C ASP A 755 -12.78 10.67 -2.46
N THR A 756 -14.08 10.35 -2.46
CA THR A 756 -14.97 10.51 -1.30
C THR A 756 -14.48 9.75 -0.07
N LEU A 757 -13.77 8.63 -0.21
CA LEU A 757 -13.27 7.88 0.95
C LEU A 757 -12.21 8.67 1.72
N ASP A 758 -11.33 9.39 1.03
CA ASP A 758 -10.33 10.23 1.69
C ASP A 758 -10.98 11.42 2.45
N LEU A 759 -12.07 11.99 1.93
CA LEU A 759 -12.85 13.03 2.61
C LEU A 759 -13.63 12.51 3.82
N LEU A 760 -14.11 11.26 3.72
CA LEU A 760 -14.88 10.58 4.76
C LEU A 760 -13.98 9.94 5.83
N ALA A 761 -12.69 9.76 5.53
CA ALA A 761 -11.66 9.25 6.42
C ALA A 761 -10.90 10.36 7.19
N GLN A 762 -10.88 11.59 6.65
CA GLN A 762 -10.49 12.81 7.37
C GLN A 762 -11.57 13.21 8.38
#